data_AF-A0A5B6WBB5-F1
#
_entry.id   AF-A0A5B6WBB5-F1
#
_cell.length_a   1.000
_cell.length_b   1.000
_cell.length_c   1.000
_cell.angle_alpha   90.00
_cell.angle_beta   90.00
_cell.angle_gamma   90.00
#
_symmetry.space_group_name_H-M   'P 1'
#
loop_
_entity.id
_entity.type
_entity.pdbx_description
1 polymer ?
#
loop_
_entity_poly.entity_id
_entity_poly.type
_entity_poly.pdbx_seq_one_letter_code
_entity_poly.pdbx_strand_id
1 'polypeptide(L)'
;MEHQDSKLVTLSYQTKNIDIQETSDYEVNDSPIEQVRLTVPIVDDPTLPCLTFRTWVLGIASCAALSFLNQFFHYRQNSLHISSLTAQILVLPLGNLMATYLPNRTLVLFPSTKWSFSLNPGPFNIKEHVLITIFANSGSTNVYAVNIITIVKAFYHGQIHPFAALLLAHTTQMLGYGWAGIYRKFLVDSPYMWWWWPNNLVQVSLFRALHDDEVRPKGGLTRLQFFLMVFISSLAYYIVPNYLFPSITALSFVCWIWKDSVTAQIIGAGRDGLGVGSFALDWSTVASFLQSPLATPAFAIINMMLGFVIVVYILTPIAYWTNSYEARRFPIISSHVFTDDGEKYDVSRILNFTTYEFNQRGYDGYSKINLSVFFAYSYGLSFATLVATVSHVVLFHGSTIWQQTKSTFGDKFSDVHYRIMKKNYEAVPQWWFYMLSSIVIGLAVLISQGFGKQFQLSYWGVLLAIGLAVFFTLPVGVIMATTNQQLGLNIIAELIIGYIYPGKPLANVVFKTYGYISAAQAVTFLQDFKLGHYMKVPPKSMFVVQLVGTVVATSVYFGTAWWLLTTVEHICDPSKLTKGSPWTCPSDDIFYNASIIWGVVGPVRMFGRLGLYSKMNYFFLIGIVAPLPVWILSRMFPEKKWIKLVHMPLIIGGAGALPAARVVNYWCWGSVGVLFNVFVYRRYKGWWARHNYILSAGLDAGVAFMAILCYFALQMWNVNGPKWWGAQLDDHCPLASCPTAPGIQVEGCPVFQ
;
A
#
# COMPACT_ATOMS: atom_id res chain seq x y z
N MET A 1 19.33 9.60 56.89
CA MET A 1 20.49 10.47 57.13
C MET A 1 21.76 9.64 57.13
N GLU A 2 22.69 9.71 56.16
CA GLU A 2 22.70 10.01 54.71
C GLU A 2 24.13 9.61 54.22
N HIS A 3 24.51 9.50 52.95
CA HIS A 3 23.87 9.73 51.64
C HIS A 3 24.18 8.55 50.69
N GLN A 4 23.98 8.70 49.37
CA GLN A 4 24.24 7.71 48.32
C GLN A 4 24.97 8.39 47.15
N ASP A 5 26.13 7.88 46.72
CA ASP A 5 26.78 8.26 45.44
C ASP A 5 27.62 7.08 44.92
N SER A 6 27.36 6.48 43.75
CA SER A 6 27.27 7.01 42.37
C SER A 6 28.64 7.21 41.69
N LYS A 7 29.09 6.21 40.92
CA LYS A 7 30.10 6.36 39.85
C LYS A 7 29.74 5.50 38.64
N LEU A 8 29.88 6.12 37.46
CA LEU A 8 29.56 5.56 36.15
C LEU A 8 30.43 4.34 35.82
N VAL A 9 29.83 3.36 35.12
CA VAL A 9 30.58 2.38 34.31
C VAL A 9 30.32 2.67 32.83
N THR A 10 31.27 3.35 32.21
CA THR A 10 31.32 3.62 30.77
C THR A 10 31.84 2.39 30.04
N LEU A 11 30.96 1.60 29.41
CA LEU A 11 31.37 0.44 28.60
C LEU A 11 31.63 0.84 27.13
N SER A 12 32.88 1.14 26.83
CA SER A 12 33.40 1.24 25.47
C SER A 12 33.55 -0.15 24.84
N TYR A 13 32.76 -0.47 23.81
CA TYR A 13 32.90 -1.72 23.06
C TYR A 13 34.05 -1.64 22.04
N GLN A 14 35.20 -2.22 22.37
CA GLN A 14 36.24 -2.56 21.39
C GLN A 14 35.84 -3.82 20.61
N THR A 15 36.07 -3.79 19.30
CA THR A 15 35.83 -4.92 18.40
C THR A 15 36.89 -6.00 18.62
N LYS A 16 36.48 -7.21 19.00
CA LYS A 16 37.37 -8.38 19.05
C LYS A 16 36.78 -9.48 18.15
N ASN A 17 37.51 -9.81 17.09
CA ASN A 17 37.28 -11.05 16.35
C ASN A 17 37.60 -12.22 17.30
N ILE A 18 36.73 -13.22 17.35
CA ILE A 18 36.99 -14.49 18.03
C ILE A 18 36.64 -15.58 17.02
N ASP A 19 37.57 -16.51 16.84
CA ASP A 19 37.47 -17.59 15.88
C ASP A 19 36.32 -18.56 16.20
N ILE A 20 35.71 -19.08 15.14
CA ILE A 20 34.57 -20.00 15.24
C ILE A 20 35.10 -21.43 15.32
N GLN A 21 35.40 -21.91 16.53
CA GLN A 21 35.49 -23.34 16.80
C GLN A 21 35.16 -23.67 18.27
N GLU A 22 34.13 -24.49 18.43
CA GLU A 22 33.81 -25.34 19.60
C GLU A 22 33.78 -24.70 21.01
N THR A 23 32.69 -24.00 21.30
CA THR A 23 32.06 -24.04 22.63
C THR A 23 30.55 -24.29 22.49
N SER A 24 30.08 -25.39 23.08
CA SER A 24 28.69 -25.86 23.03
C SER A 24 27.74 -25.11 23.98
N ASP A 25 26.45 -25.09 23.61
CA ASP A 25 25.27 -24.92 24.49
C ASP A 25 25.15 -23.66 25.36
N TYR A 26 25.46 -22.50 24.77
CA TYR A 26 24.66 -21.29 25.04
C TYR A 26 23.85 -20.93 23.81
N GLU A 27 22.63 -21.47 23.70
CA GLU A 27 21.67 -21.03 22.69
C GLU A 27 21.44 -19.52 22.82
N VAL A 28 21.72 -18.76 21.75
CA VAL A 28 21.42 -17.33 21.69
C VAL A 28 19.89 -17.17 21.66
N ASN A 29 19.30 -16.93 22.83
CA ASN A 29 17.85 -16.84 23.05
C ASN A 29 17.23 -15.50 22.61
N ASP A 30 17.95 -14.71 21.80
CA ASP A 30 17.52 -13.42 21.28
C ASP A 30 17.38 -13.47 19.75
N SER A 31 16.35 -12.80 19.21
CA SER A 31 16.30 -12.52 17.77
C SER A 31 17.49 -11.62 17.40
N PRO A 32 18.34 -11.94 16.40
CA PRO A 32 19.56 -11.15 16.17
C PRO A 32 19.33 -9.84 15.39
N ILE A 33 18.08 -9.51 15.04
CA ILE A 33 17.67 -8.19 14.54
C ILE A 33 17.42 -7.27 15.73
N GLU A 34 18.17 -6.18 15.83
CA GLU A 34 18.07 -5.21 16.92
C GLU A 34 16.64 -4.67 17.10
N GLN A 35 15.96 -4.32 16.00
CA GLN A 35 14.59 -3.79 16.02
C GLN A 35 13.58 -4.81 16.59
N VAL A 36 13.66 -6.08 16.16
CA VAL A 36 12.74 -7.15 16.63
C VAL A 36 13.00 -7.44 18.10
N ARG A 37 14.26 -7.60 18.50
CA ARG A 37 14.65 -7.88 19.90
C ARG A 37 14.16 -6.82 20.89
N LEU A 38 14.17 -5.55 20.47
CA LEU A 38 13.73 -4.45 21.33
C LEU A 38 12.20 -4.34 21.42
N THR A 39 11.47 -4.82 20.39
CA THR A 39 10.01 -4.64 20.28
C THR A 39 9.19 -5.88 20.62
N VAL A 40 9.65 -7.10 20.33
CA VAL A 40 8.86 -8.33 20.48
C VAL A 40 9.18 -9.07 21.78
N PRO A 41 8.18 -9.47 22.59
CA PRO A 41 8.41 -10.25 23.80
C PRO A 41 8.77 -11.71 23.49
N ILE A 42 9.60 -12.31 24.35
CA ILE A 42 10.00 -13.73 24.28
C ILE A 42 9.07 -14.62 25.13
N VAL A 43 8.23 -14.02 25.99
CA VAL A 43 7.27 -14.74 26.85
C VAL A 43 5.95 -14.98 26.11
N ASP A 44 5.33 -16.13 26.38
CA ASP A 44 3.98 -16.48 25.91
C ASP A 44 3.18 -17.16 27.04
N ASP A 45 1.91 -16.78 27.18
CA ASP A 45 0.95 -17.49 28.03
C ASP A 45 -0.11 -18.19 27.15
N PRO A 46 -0.07 -19.53 27.04
CA PRO A 46 -1.00 -20.29 26.21
C PRO A 46 -2.40 -20.46 26.82
N THR A 47 -2.62 -20.08 28.08
CA THR A 47 -3.93 -20.22 28.75
C THR A 47 -4.94 -19.13 28.32
N LEU A 48 -4.43 -18.05 27.74
CA LEU A 48 -5.21 -16.86 27.40
C LEU A 48 -6.22 -17.09 26.25
N PRO A 49 -7.51 -16.74 26.44
CA PRO A 49 -8.52 -16.91 25.40
C PRO A 49 -8.29 -15.97 24.21
N CYS A 50 -8.64 -16.45 23.02
CA CYS A 50 -8.40 -15.76 21.74
C CYS A 50 -9.69 -15.54 20.93
N LEU A 51 -10.47 -16.59 20.67
CA LEU A 51 -11.72 -16.51 19.90
C LEU A 51 -12.93 -16.36 20.83
N THR A 52 -13.16 -15.15 21.33
CA THR A 52 -14.26 -14.83 22.25
C THR A 52 -15.42 -14.13 21.54
N PHE A 53 -16.58 -14.05 22.19
CA PHE A 53 -17.72 -13.27 21.69
C PHE A 53 -17.34 -11.81 21.37
N ARG A 54 -16.53 -11.18 22.25
CA ARG A 54 -16.01 -9.82 22.07
C ARG A 54 -15.21 -9.68 20.78
N THR A 55 -14.35 -10.66 20.50
CA THR A 55 -13.50 -10.70 19.31
C THR A 55 -14.32 -10.72 18.02
N TRP A 56 -15.42 -11.47 17.99
CA TRP A 56 -16.33 -11.51 16.84
C TRP A 56 -17.15 -10.22 16.69
N VAL A 57 -17.76 -9.72 17.76
CA VAL A 57 -18.61 -8.51 17.70
C VAL A 57 -17.79 -7.27 17.36
N LEU A 58 -16.73 -6.98 18.11
CA LEU A 58 -15.87 -5.82 17.88
C LEU A 58 -15.07 -5.96 16.57
N GLY A 59 -14.65 -7.18 16.22
CA GLY A 59 -13.97 -7.48 14.96
C GLY A 59 -14.83 -7.19 13.73
N ILE A 60 -16.00 -7.82 13.64
CA ILE A 60 -16.91 -7.63 12.50
C ILE A 60 -17.38 -6.18 12.42
N ALA A 61 -17.74 -5.54 13.54
CA ALA A 61 -18.15 -4.15 13.56
C ALA A 61 -17.03 -3.20 13.10
N SER A 62 -15.80 -3.39 13.57
CA SER A 62 -14.65 -2.57 13.15
C SER A 62 -14.32 -2.77 11.67
N CYS A 63 -14.35 -4.02 11.20
CA CYS A 63 -14.14 -4.36 9.79
C CYS A 63 -15.17 -3.68 8.88
N ALA A 64 -16.47 -3.79 9.23
CA ALA A 64 -17.55 -3.18 8.46
C ALA A 64 -17.47 -1.65 8.46
N ALA A 65 -17.21 -1.02 9.61
CA ALA A 65 -17.08 0.43 9.72
C ALA A 65 -15.90 0.98 8.89
N LEU A 66 -14.72 0.34 8.98
CA LEU A 66 -13.54 0.71 8.18
C LEU A 66 -13.79 0.53 6.69
N SER A 67 -14.42 -0.59 6.28
CA SER A 67 -14.74 -0.87 4.88
C SER A 67 -15.67 0.17 4.28
N PHE A 68 -16.72 0.53 5.02
CA PHE A 68 -17.68 1.56 4.61
C PHE A 68 -16.99 2.93 4.46
N LEU A 69 -16.26 3.37 5.49
CA LEU A 69 -15.60 4.69 5.48
C LEU A 69 -14.56 4.78 4.36
N ASN A 70 -13.68 3.79 4.22
CA ASN A 70 -12.64 3.81 3.18
C ASN A 70 -13.23 3.79 1.76
N GLN A 71 -14.27 2.99 1.49
CA GLN A 71 -14.93 3.02 0.18
C GLN A 71 -15.67 4.35 -0.07
N PHE A 72 -16.30 4.92 0.95
CA PHE A 72 -17.00 6.20 0.85
C PHE A 72 -16.03 7.36 0.54
N PHE A 73 -14.86 7.38 1.19
CA PHE A 73 -13.83 8.37 0.92
C PHE A 73 -13.09 8.14 -0.41
N HIS A 74 -13.07 6.91 -0.96
CA HIS A 74 -12.34 6.61 -2.20
C HIS A 74 -12.82 7.41 -3.42
N TYR A 75 -14.13 7.65 -3.55
CA TYR A 75 -14.72 8.40 -4.67
C TYR A 75 -14.51 9.92 -4.59
N ARG A 76 -13.96 10.43 -3.48
CA ARG A 76 -13.77 11.86 -3.27
C ARG A 76 -12.46 12.36 -3.89
N GLN A 77 -12.45 13.64 -4.26
CA GLN A 77 -11.27 14.37 -4.74
C GLN A 77 -10.08 14.23 -3.77
N ASN A 78 -10.36 14.30 -2.46
CA ASN A 78 -9.42 14.01 -1.39
C ASN A 78 -9.78 12.68 -0.75
N SER A 79 -9.15 11.60 -1.21
CA SER A 79 -9.37 10.26 -0.65
C SER A 79 -8.63 10.11 0.70
N LEU A 80 -9.38 10.05 1.79
CA LEU A 80 -8.87 9.69 3.11
C LEU A 80 -8.79 8.17 3.25
N HIS A 81 -7.63 7.64 3.64
CA HIS A 81 -7.43 6.22 3.92
C HIS A 81 -7.20 6.00 5.41
N ILE A 82 -8.19 5.42 6.09
CA ILE A 82 -8.16 5.12 7.52
C ILE A 82 -7.54 3.74 7.73
N SER A 83 -6.44 3.69 8.49
CA SER A 83 -5.70 2.46 8.79
C SER A 83 -6.29 1.69 9.98
N SER A 84 -5.93 0.41 10.06
CA SER A 84 -6.27 -0.51 11.17
C SER A 84 -5.78 -0.06 12.54
N LEU A 85 -4.77 0.83 12.62
CA LEU A 85 -4.29 1.45 13.87
C LEU A 85 -5.41 2.23 14.60
N THR A 86 -6.31 2.85 13.85
CA THR A 86 -7.45 3.61 14.41
C THR A 86 -8.39 2.69 15.21
N ALA A 87 -8.66 1.49 14.68
CA ALA A 87 -9.45 0.49 15.38
C ALA A 87 -8.71 -0.09 16.59
N GLN A 88 -7.39 -0.33 16.49
CA GLN A 88 -6.55 -0.75 17.62
C GLN A 88 -6.61 0.22 18.82
N ILE A 89 -6.93 1.49 18.59
CA ILE A 89 -7.09 2.49 19.67
C ILE A 89 -8.53 2.51 20.20
N LEU A 90 -9.54 2.47 19.32
CA LEU A 90 -10.96 2.44 19.72
C LEU A 90 -11.36 1.16 20.46
N VAL A 91 -10.79 0.02 20.08
CA VAL A 91 -11.18 -1.29 20.57
C VAL A 91 -10.75 -1.51 22.03
N LEU A 92 -9.68 -0.87 22.50
CA LEU A 92 -9.23 -1.00 23.89
C LEU A 92 -10.27 -0.53 24.93
N PRO A 93 -10.78 0.72 24.89
CA PRO A 93 -11.82 1.13 25.83
C PRO A 93 -13.12 0.35 25.63
N LEU A 94 -13.53 0.07 24.39
CA LEU A 94 -14.74 -0.73 24.11
C LEU A 94 -14.63 -2.17 24.64
N GLY A 95 -13.46 -2.79 24.50
CA GLY A 95 -13.15 -4.13 25.02
C GLY A 95 -13.16 -4.18 26.54
N ASN A 96 -12.57 -3.18 27.20
CA ASN A 96 -12.60 -3.03 28.67
C ASN A 96 -14.02 -2.77 29.19
N LEU A 97 -14.81 -1.94 28.52
CA LEU A 97 -16.22 -1.71 28.85
C LEU A 97 -17.03 -3.01 28.69
N MET A 98 -16.90 -3.72 27.56
CA MET A 98 -17.55 -5.02 27.36
C MET A 98 -17.10 -6.05 28.41
N ALA A 99 -15.82 -6.09 28.79
CA ALA A 99 -15.32 -6.96 29.84
C ALA A 99 -15.87 -6.63 31.25
N THR A 100 -16.24 -5.37 31.49
CA THR A 100 -16.80 -4.91 32.78
C THR A 100 -18.32 -5.12 32.86
N TYR A 101 -19.04 -4.90 31.75
CA TYR A 101 -20.51 -4.94 31.73
C TYR A 101 -21.12 -6.29 31.27
N LEU A 102 -20.40 -7.15 30.54
CA LEU A 102 -20.96 -8.44 30.11
C LEU A 102 -21.00 -9.45 31.28
N PRO A 103 -22.13 -10.14 31.49
CA PRO A 103 -22.26 -11.11 32.58
C PRO A 103 -21.39 -12.36 32.33
N ASN A 104 -20.68 -12.81 33.36
CA ASN A 104 -19.87 -14.05 33.36
C ASN A 104 -20.71 -15.34 33.34
N ARG A 105 -21.95 -15.32 32.83
CA ARG A 105 -22.81 -16.50 32.77
C ARG A 105 -22.49 -17.34 31.55
N THR A 106 -22.13 -18.60 31.78
CA THR A 106 -22.09 -19.64 30.74
C THR A 106 -23.51 -20.01 30.34
N LEU A 107 -23.93 -19.60 29.15
CA LEU A 107 -25.20 -20.03 28.57
C LEU A 107 -25.03 -21.41 27.92
N VAL A 108 -25.78 -22.39 28.40
CA VAL A 108 -25.93 -23.69 27.71
C VAL A 108 -27.06 -23.52 26.71
N LEU A 109 -26.74 -23.32 25.43
CA LEU A 109 -27.75 -23.04 24.40
C LEU A 109 -28.70 -24.22 24.14
N PHE A 110 -28.25 -25.45 24.36
CA PHE A 110 -29.04 -26.66 24.14
C PHE A 110 -28.79 -27.67 25.27
N PRO A 111 -29.82 -28.06 26.06
CA PRO A 111 -29.66 -28.99 27.19
C PRO A 111 -29.11 -30.39 26.82
N SER A 112 -29.15 -30.76 25.54
CA SER A 112 -28.73 -32.06 25.02
C SER A 112 -27.30 -32.09 24.45
N THR A 113 -26.57 -30.97 24.38
CA THR A 113 -25.17 -30.94 23.92
C THR A 113 -24.25 -30.24 24.91
N LYS A 114 -23.00 -30.70 24.99
CA LYS A 114 -21.96 -30.13 25.88
C LYS A 114 -21.43 -28.75 25.43
N TRP A 115 -22.23 -27.98 24.70
CA TRP A 115 -21.87 -26.66 24.18
C TRP A 115 -22.25 -25.56 25.18
N SER A 116 -21.32 -25.24 26.07
CA SER A 116 -21.39 -24.07 26.95
C SER A 116 -20.75 -22.86 26.30
N PHE A 117 -21.51 -21.77 26.13
CA PHE A 117 -21.02 -20.50 25.59
C PHE A 117 -20.87 -19.46 26.69
N SER A 118 -19.66 -18.97 26.95
CA SER A 118 -19.45 -17.84 27.86
C SER A 118 -19.43 -16.53 27.10
N LEU A 119 -20.29 -15.59 27.51
CA LEU A 119 -20.30 -14.21 27.01
C LEU A 119 -19.06 -13.41 27.47
N ASN A 120 -18.51 -13.76 28.64
CA ASN A 120 -17.35 -13.10 29.23
C ASN A 120 -16.41 -14.14 29.87
N PRO A 121 -15.35 -14.58 29.17
CA PRO A 121 -14.44 -15.61 29.67
C PRO A 121 -13.29 -15.08 30.56
N GLY A 122 -13.18 -13.77 30.75
CA GLY A 122 -12.08 -13.16 31.54
C GLY A 122 -11.85 -11.68 31.20
N PRO A 123 -10.83 -11.02 31.78
CA PRO A 123 -10.46 -9.65 31.41
C PRO A 123 -10.12 -9.53 29.91
N PHE A 124 -10.14 -8.30 29.37
CA PHE A 124 -9.81 -8.06 27.97
C PHE A 124 -8.30 -8.27 27.74
N ASN A 125 -7.97 -9.12 26.77
CA ASN A 125 -6.61 -9.64 26.60
C ASN A 125 -5.94 -9.17 25.29
N ILE A 126 -4.61 -9.08 25.30
CA ILE A 126 -3.79 -8.71 24.15
C ILE A 126 -4.04 -9.60 22.92
N LYS A 127 -4.30 -10.91 23.09
CA LYS A 127 -4.56 -11.84 21.96
C LYS A 127 -5.94 -11.61 21.31
N GLU A 128 -6.96 -11.29 22.11
CA GLU A 128 -8.26 -10.83 21.57
C GLU A 128 -8.08 -9.52 20.81
N HIS A 129 -7.31 -8.58 21.38
CA HIS A 129 -7.09 -7.27 20.78
C HIS A 129 -6.37 -7.34 19.43
N VAL A 130 -5.36 -8.22 19.31
CA VAL A 130 -4.66 -8.48 18.04
C VAL A 130 -5.63 -9.07 17.00
N LEU A 131 -6.46 -10.04 17.36
CA LEU A 131 -7.45 -10.63 16.44
C LEU A 131 -8.51 -9.61 15.96
N ILE A 132 -8.99 -8.72 16.83
CA ILE A 132 -9.89 -7.62 16.44
C ILE A 132 -9.19 -6.66 15.47
N THR A 133 -7.90 -6.38 15.69
CA THR A 133 -7.12 -5.50 14.80
C THR A 133 -6.89 -6.13 13.42
N ILE A 134 -6.82 -7.46 13.32
CA ILE A 134 -6.70 -8.18 12.04
C ILE A 134 -8.02 -8.19 11.26
N PHE A 135 -9.17 -8.30 11.95
CA PHE A 135 -10.47 -7.99 11.34
C PHE A 135 -10.49 -6.56 10.77
N ALA A 136 -10.03 -5.58 11.55
CA ALA A 136 -9.90 -4.19 11.10
C ALA A 136 -8.93 -4.04 9.92
N ASN A 137 -7.83 -4.80 9.86
CA ASN A 137 -6.88 -4.78 8.74
C ASN A 137 -7.51 -5.28 7.43
N SER A 138 -8.36 -6.32 7.54
CA SER A 138 -9.15 -6.83 6.42
C SER A 138 -10.10 -5.76 5.86
N GLY A 139 -10.73 -4.96 6.72
CA GLY A 139 -11.60 -3.84 6.31
C GLY A 139 -10.86 -2.55 5.91
N SER A 140 -9.60 -2.39 6.34
CA SER A 140 -8.75 -1.26 5.93
C SER A 140 -8.25 -1.40 4.50
N THR A 141 -8.19 -2.62 3.95
CA THR A 141 -7.55 -2.88 2.66
C THR A 141 -8.53 -2.68 1.50
N ASN A 142 -8.22 -1.76 0.58
CA ASN A 142 -9.12 -1.40 -0.51
C ASN A 142 -9.35 -2.55 -1.52
N VAL A 143 -10.60 -2.75 -1.94
CA VAL A 143 -11.03 -3.86 -2.79
C VAL A 143 -10.97 -3.42 -4.27
N TYR A 144 -9.81 -3.61 -4.90
CA TYR A 144 -9.53 -3.18 -6.29
C TYR A 144 -10.53 -3.66 -7.36
N ALA A 145 -11.27 -4.74 -7.11
CA ALA A 145 -12.35 -5.20 -7.98
C ALA A 145 -13.54 -4.22 -8.04
N VAL A 146 -13.73 -3.37 -7.02
CA VAL A 146 -14.75 -2.32 -7.00
C VAL A 146 -14.50 -1.28 -8.10
N ASN A 147 -13.25 -0.91 -8.34
CA ASN A 147 -12.88 0.03 -9.40
C ASN A 147 -13.30 -0.47 -10.80
N ILE A 148 -13.40 -1.79 -11.00
CA ILE A 148 -13.96 -2.37 -12.25
C ILE A 148 -15.46 -2.06 -12.35
N ILE A 149 -16.19 -2.22 -11.25
CA ILE A 149 -17.63 -1.93 -11.16
C ILE A 149 -17.87 -0.43 -11.37
N THR A 150 -17.03 0.43 -10.78
CA THR A 150 -17.01 1.88 -11.02
C THR A 150 -16.83 2.18 -12.50
N ILE A 151 -15.76 1.68 -13.14
CA ILE A 151 -15.49 1.94 -14.55
C ILE A 151 -16.67 1.55 -15.44
N VAL A 152 -17.23 0.34 -15.24
CA VAL A 152 -18.31 -0.12 -16.11
C VAL A 152 -19.58 0.71 -15.93
N LYS A 153 -19.95 1.09 -14.70
CA LYS A 153 -21.16 1.90 -14.46
C LYS A 153 -20.98 3.39 -14.73
N ALA A 154 -19.93 4.00 -14.20
CA ALA A 154 -19.74 5.46 -14.20
C ALA A 154 -19.10 5.97 -15.50
N PHE A 155 -18.14 5.24 -16.08
CA PHE A 155 -17.39 5.70 -17.26
C PHE A 155 -17.89 5.07 -18.58
N TYR A 156 -18.16 3.76 -18.58
CA TYR A 156 -18.68 3.05 -19.76
C TYR A 156 -20.21 2.96 -19.85
N HIS A 157 -20.93 3.42 -18.82
CA HIS A 157 -22.41 3.39 -18.72
C HIS A 157 -23.07 2.02 -18.99
N GLY A 158 -22.34 0.94 -18.67
CA GLY A 158 -22.76 -0.45 -18.83
C GLY A 158 -23.55 -1.02 -17.66
N GLN A 159 -24.20 -2.16 -17.91
CA GLN A 159 -24.93 -2.94 -16.91
C GLN A 159 -24.18 -4.24 -16.59
N ILE A 160 -23.90 -4.50 -15.30
CA ILE A 160 -23.34 -5.76 -14.80
C ILE A 160 -24.36 -6.42 -13.87
N HIS A 161 -24.48 -7.75 -13.93
CA HIS A 161 -25.30 -8.48 -12.97
C HIS A 161 -24.75 -8.35 -11.52
N PRO A 162 -25.53 -7.87 -10.53
CA PRO A 162 -25.01 -7.51 -9.19
C PRO A 162 -24.27 -8.67 -8.51
N PHE A 163 -24.81 -9.88 -8.59
CA PHE A 163 -24.21 -11.07 -7.99
C PHE A 163 -22.89 -11.48 -8.66
N ALA A 164 -22.72 -11.21 -9.96
CA ALA A 164 -21.48 -11.52 -10.67
C ALA A 164 -20.36 -10.55 -10.24
N ALA A 165 -20.71 -9.27 -10.04
CA ALA A 165 -19.81 -8.25 -9.49
C ALA A 165 -19.44 -8.53 -8.00
N LEU A 166 -20.39 -8.97 -7.18
CA LEU A 166 -20.14 -9.39 -5.79
C LEU A 166 -19.19 -10.59 -5.73
N LEU A 167 -19.40 -11.61 -6.58
CA LEU A 167 -18.52 -12.78 -6.65
C LEU A 167 -17.11 -12.42 -7.16
N LEU A 168 -16.99 -11.47 -8.10
CA LEU A 168 -15.70 -10.95 -8.55
C LEU A 168 -14.93 -10.28 -7.39
N ALA A 169 -15.61 -9.48 -6.56
CA ALA A 169 -15.00 -8.87 -5.38
C ALA A 169 -14.52 -9.92 -4.37
N HIS A 170 -15.31 -10.94 -4.08
CA HIS A 170 -14.92 -12.02 -3.15
C HIS A 170 -13.74 -12.85 -3.68
N THR A 171 -13.86 -13.36 -4.91
CA THR A 171 -12.85 -14.25 -5.49
C THR A 171 -11.50 -13.58 -5.62
N THR A 172 -11.46 -12.33 -6.09
CA THR A 172 -10.19 -11.60 -6.26
C THR A 172 -9.41 -11.40 -4.94
N GLN A 173 -10.09 -11.12 -3.82
CA GLN A 173 -9.41 -10.97 -2.53
C GLN A 173 -9.00 -12.32 -1.91
N MET A 174 -9.89 -13.33 -1.94
CA MET A 174 -9.67 -14.62 -1.29
C MET A 174 -8.66 -15.52 -2.03
N LEU A 175 -8.45 -15.29 -3.34
CA LEU A 175 -7.58 -16.11 -4.19
C LEU A 175 -6.12 -16.13 -3.69
N GLY A 176 -5.60 -14.98 -3.23
CA GLY A 176 -4.23 -14.86 -2.70
C GLY A 176 -3.96 -15.70 -1.46
N TYR A 177 -4.99 -15.88 -0.61
CA TYR A 177 -4.86 -16.63 0.64
C TYR A 177 -4.56 -18.11 0.36
N GLY A 178 -5.00 -18.62 -0.78
CA GLY A 178 -4.78 -20.00 -1.23
C GLY A 178 -3.30 -20.39 -1.30
N TRP A 179 -2.47 -19.70 -2.10
CA TRP A 179 -1.04 -20.02 -2.18
C TRP A 179 -0.19 -19.36 -1.09
N ALA A 180 -0.72 -18.42 -0.31
CA ALA A 180 -0.03 -17.90 0.86
C ALA A 180 0.40 -19.01 1.83
N GLY A 181 -0.36 -20.11 1.94
CA GLY A 181 0.03 -21.29 2.72
C GLY A 181 1.33 -21.98 2.27
N ILE A 182 1.70 -21.87 1.00
CA ILE A 182 2.98 -22.36 0.46
C ILE A 182 4.10 -21.42 0.92
N TYR A 183 3.91 -20.11 0.74
CA TYR A 183 4.91 -19.09 1.04
C TYR A 183 5.08 -18.79 2.53
N ARG A 184 4.13 -19.18 3.39
CA ARG A 184 4.22 -19.06 4.86
C ARG A 184 5.50 -19.67 5.41
N LYS A 185 5.88 -20.87 4.96
CA LYS A 185 7.11 -21.55 5.38
C LYS A 185 8.37 -20.75 5.05
N PHE A 186 8.34 -19.94 3.99
CA PHE A 186 9.48 -19.14 3.51
C PHE A 186 9.52 -17.72 4.09
N LEU A 187 8.37 -17.05 4.20
CA LEU A 187 8.28 -15.63 4.58
C LEU A 187 7.87 -15.37 6.04
N VAL A 188 7.28 -16.35 6.72
CA VAL A 188 6.87 -16.24 8.13
C VAL A 188 7.74 -17.10 9.04
N ASP A 189 7.83 -18.41 8.72
CA ASP A 189 8.47 -19.41 9.58
C ASP A 189 10.01 -19.45 9.43
N SER A 190 10.59 -18.78 8.42
CA SER A 190 12.03 -18.81 8.14
C SER A 190 12.87 -18.12 9.23
N PRO A 191 13.99 -18.74 9.67
CA PRO A 191 14.87 -18.19 10.71
C PRO A 191 15.76 -17.05 10.22
N TYR A 192 15.81 -16.79 8.90
CA TYR A 192 16.72 -15.82 8.29
C TYR A 192 16.21 -14.39 8.48
N MET A 193 16.22 -13.93 9.73
CA MET A 193 16.89 -12.73 10.27
C MET A 193 16.96 -11.41 9.44
N TRP A 194 16.19 -11.27 8.38
CA TRP A 194 16.10 -10.05 7.55
C TRP A 194 14.63 -9.76 7.17
N TRP A 195 13.76 -10.78 7.13
CA TRP A 195 12.32 -10.64 6.83
C TRP A 195 11.51 -10.22 8.07
N TRP A 196 11.80 -9.05 8.64
CA TRP A 196 11.19 -8.62 9.90
C TRP A 196 9.87 -7.85 9.77
N TRP A 197 9.49 -7.44 8.56
CA TRP A 197 8.22 -6.73 8.27
C TRP A 197 8.07 -5.42 9.06
N PRO A 198 8.73 -4.33 8.65
CA PRO A 198 8.88 -3.14 9.48
C PRO A 198 7.57 -2.49 9.97
N ASN A 199 6.54 -2.42 9.12
CA ASN A 199 5.21 -1.92 9.51
C ASN A 199 4.56 -2.69 10.67
N ASN A 200 4.85 -3.99 10.82
CA ASN A 200 4.31 -4.77 11.94
C ASN A 200 4.88 -4.34 13.29
N LEU A 201 6.13 -3.84 13.33
CA LEU A 201 6.71 -3.38 14.58
C LEU A 201 6.00 -2.14 15.13
N VAL A 202 5.38 -1.32 14.27
CA VAL A 202 4.52 -0.22 14.70
C VAL A 202 3.34 -0.75 15.51
N GLN A 203 2.58 -1.70 14.95
CA GLN A 203 1.45 -2.35 15.62
C GLN A 203 1.86 -3.07 16.90
N VAL A 204 2.95 -3.86 16.90
CA VAL A 204 3.50 -4.52 18.09
C VAL A 204 3.87 -3.51 19.17
N SER A 205 4.56 -2.42 18.80
CA SER A 205 4.96 -1.39 19.76
C SER A 205 3.76 -0.69 20.40
N LEU A 206 2.68 -0.49 19.64
CA LEU A 206 1.43 0.07 20.13
C LEU A 206 0.69 -0.92 21.05
N PHE A 207 0.58 -2.21 20.69
CA PHE A 207 -0.02 -3.21 21.59
C PHE A 207 0.68 -3.23 22.95
N ARG A 208 2.01 -3.20 22.96
CA ARG A 208 2.81 -3.14 24.19
C ARG A 208 2.63 -1.82 24.93
N ALA A 209 2.59 -0.68 24.24
CA ALA A 209 2.33 0.61 24.89
C ALA A 209 0.92 0.72 25.53
N LEU A 210 -0.02 -0.12 25.11
CA LEU A 210 -1.41 -0.16 25.59
C LEU A 210 -1.67 -1.25 26.66
N HIS A 211 -0.92 -2.36 26.66
CA HIS A 211 -1.14 -3.52 27.55
C HIS A 211 0.03 -3.84 28.51
N ASP A 212 1.27 -3.39 28.25
CA ASP A 212 2.41 -3.62 29.17
C ASP A 212 2.38 -2.57 30.31
N ASP A 213 2.30 -3.01 31.57
CA ASP A 213 2.47 -2.14 32.74
C ASP A 213 3.93 -1.66 32.88
N GLU A 214 4.24 -0.47 32.35
CA GLU A 214 5.57 0.13 32.46
C GLU A 214 5.83 0.79 33.83
N VAL A 215 6.82 0.27 34.57
CA VAL A 215 7.41 0.98 35.71
C VAL A 215 8.03 2.29 35.22
N ARG A 216 7.58 3.42 35.79
CA ARG A 216 8.01 4.76 35.36
C ARG A 216 9.52 4.96 35.60
N PRO A 217 10.33 5.26 34.56
CA PRO A 217 11.74 5.62 34.76
C PRO A 217 11.83 6.96 35.51
N LYS A 218 12.77 7.08 36.46
CA LYS A 218 12.99 8.33 37.20
C LYS A 218 13.26 9.48 36.23
N GLY A 219 12.43 10.52 36.26
CA GLY A 219 12.52 11.68 35.38
C GLY A 219 11.93 11.52 33.96
N GLY A 220 11.35 10.37 33.60
CA GLY A 220 10.79 10.12 32.26
C GLY A 220 9.26 10.01 32.21
N LEU A 221 8.75 10.03 30.97
CA LEU A 221 7.37 9.66 30.60
C LEU A 221 7.26 8.14 30.40
N THR A 222 6.06 7.58 30.59
CA THR A 222 5.76 6.21 30.14
C THR A 222 5.44 6.19 28.65
N ARG A 223 5.55 5.02 27.99
CA ARG A 223 5.16 4.85 26.57
C ARG A 223 3.72 5.31 26.29
N LEU A 224 2.77 5.00 27.18
CA LEU A 224 1.38 5.43 27.06
C LEU A 224 1.20 6.96 27.21
N GLN A 225 1.89 7.60 28.16
CA GLN A 225 1.83 9.06 28.33
C GLN A 225 2.40 9.80 27.12
N PHE A 226 3.51 9.30 26.57
CA PHE A 226 4.09 9.84 25.33
C PHE A 226 3.13 9.66 24.14
N PHE A 227 2.54 8.47 23.99
CA PHE A 227 1.53 8.19 22.96
C PHE A 227 0.34 9.17 23.04
N LEU A 228 -0.27 9.34 24.21
CA LEU A 228 -1.41 10.24 24.40
C LEU A 228 -1.06 11.71 24.13
N MET A 229 0.13 12.16 24.52
CA MET A 229 0.61 13.52 24.23
C MET A 229 0.77 13.75 22.72
N VAL A 230 1.41 12.83 22.02
CA VAL A 230 1.56 12.88 20.55
C VAL A 230 0.17 12.85 19.88
N PHE A 231 -0.68 11.91 20.28
CA PHE A 231 -2.03 11.75 19.76
C PHE A 231 -2.86 13.03 19.85
N ILE A 232 -2.93 13.64 21.03
CA ILE A 232 -3.68 14.89 21.24
C ILE A 232 -3.06 16.04 20.44
N SER A 233 -1.73 16.15 20.40
CA SER A 233 -1.05 17.21 19.63
C SER A 233 -1.29 17.09 18.11
N SER A 234 -1.29 15.87 17.57
CA SER A 234 -1.56 15.60 16.16
C SER A 234 -3.02 15.84 15.80
N LEU A 235 -3.94 15.39 16.67
CA LEU A 235 -5.38 15.61 16.56
C LEU A 235 -5.69 17.13 16.55
N ALA A 236 -5.10 17.90 17.47
CA ALA A 236 -5.28 19.35 17.50
C ALA A 236 -4.65 20.05 16.29
N TYR A 237 -3.46 19.61 15.86
CA TYR A 237 -2.78 20.20 14.71
C TYR A 237 -3.52 19.99 13.39
N TYR A 238 -4.10 18.80 13.17
CA TYR A 238 -4.74 18.45 11.89
C TYR A 238 -5.96 19.31 11.53
N ILE A 239 -6.57 20.02 12.50
CA ILE A 239 -7.59 21.05 12.22
C ILE A 239 -7.05 22.14 11.27
N VAL A 240 -5.76 22.47 11.39
CA VAL A 240 -5.12 23.52 10.58
C VAL A 240 -5.06 23.11 9.09
N PRO A 241 -4.36 22.04 8.67
CA PRO A 241 -4.32 21.63 7.26
C PRO A 241 -5.66 21.10 6.72
N ASN A 242 -6.56 20.57 7.55
CA ASN A 242 -7.81 20.00 7.03
C ASN A 242 -8.94 21.02 6.85
N TYR A 243 -8.95 22.12 7.62
CA TYR A 243 -10.08 23.05 7.63
C TYR A 243 -9.70 24.54 7.58
N LEU A 244 -8.69 24.97 8.35
CA LEU A 244 -8.37 26.41 8.45
C LEU A 244 -7.45 26.90 7.33
N PHE A 245 -6.51 26.07 6.88
CA PHE A 245 -5.50 26.41 5.87
C PHE A 245 -5.07 25.18 5.03
N PRO A 246 -5.93 24.64 4.15
CA PRO A 246 -5.56 23.50 3.32
C PRO A 246 -4.35 23.69 2.39
N SER A 247 -3.95 24.93 2.05
CA SER A 247 -2.74 25.17 1.25
C SER A 247 -1.43 24.73 1.96
N ILE A 248 -1.41 24.53 3.29
CA ILE A 248 -0.25 23.94 4.01
C ILE A 248 0.11 22.53 3.51
N THR A 249 -0.87 21.82 2.91
CA THR A 249 -0.65 20.48 2.34
C THR A 249 0.30 20.48 1.15
N ALA A 250 0.55 21.63 0.50
CA ALA A 250 1.50 21.79 -0.60
C ALA A 250 1.88 23.27 -0.83
N LEU A 251 2.93 23.73 -0.15
CA LEU A 251 3.47 25.09 -0.28
C LEU A 251 4.56 25.13 -1.36
N SER A 252 4.22 25.66 -2.54
CA SER A 252 5.12 25.73 -3.71
C SER A 252 5.79 27.11 -3.81
N PHE A 253 6.89 27.32 -3.08
CA PHE A 253 7.54 28.64 -2.93
C PHE A 253 7.96 29.30 -4.26
N VAL A 254 8.40 28.50 -5.23
CA VAL A 254 8.81 28.97 -6.57
C VAL A 254 7.64 29.63 -7.32
N CYS A 255 6.42 29.11 -7.21
CA CYS A 255 5.23 29.71 -7.84
C CYS A 255 4.84 31.06 -7.21
N TRP A 256 5.15 31.28 -5.94
CA TRP A 256 4.82 32.55 -5.27
C TRP A 256 5.75 33.69 -5.72
N ILE A 257 7.00 33.37 -6.07
CA ILE A 257 7.96 34.32 -6.63
C ILE A 257 7.67 34.58 -8.11
N TRP A 258 7.49 33.53 -8.91
CA TRP A 258 7.31 33.63 -10.38
C TRP A 258 5.89 33.27 -10.80
N LYS A 259 4.97 34.23 -10.66
CA LYS A 259 3.54 34.06 -10.95
C LYS A 259 3.23 33.97 -12.45
N ASP A 260 3.95 34.67 -13.31
CA ASP A 260 3.58 34.78 -14.74
C ASP A 260 4.36 33.83 -15.65
N SER A 261 5.35 33.10 -15.12
CA SER A 261 6.20 32.20 -15.90
C SER A 261 5.68 30.75 -15.84
N VAL A 262 5.18 30.27 -16.98
CA VAL A 262 4.74 28.87 -17.16
C VAL A 262 5.86 27.88 -16.80
N THR A 263 7.09 28.14 -17.27
CA THR A 263 8.23 27.25 -16.99
C THR A 263 8.63 27.23 -15.51
N ALA A 264 8.59 28.38 -14.83
CA ALA A 264 8.84 28.43 -13.39
C ALA A 264 7.74 27.72 -12.58
N GLN A 265 6.47 27.86 -12.96
CA GLN A 265 5.37 27.14 -12.32
C GLN A 265 5.46 25.62 -12.55
N ILE A 266 5.78 25.17 -13.78
CA ILE A 266 6.03 23.76 -14.09
C ILE A 266 7.15 23.17 -13.22
N ILE A 267 8.24 23.92 -13.00
CA ILE A 267 9.37 23.48 -12.17
C ILE A 267 9.00 23.51 -10.67
N GLY A 268 8.24 24.52 -10.24
CA GLY A 268 7.94 24.79 -8.84
C GLY A 268 6.75 24.07 -8.24
N ALA A 269 5.73 23.73 -9.04
CA ALA A 269 4.47 23.19 -8.55
C ALA A 269 4.65 21.78 -7.95
N GLY A 270 4.25 21.61 -6.70
CA GLY A 270 4.37 20.37 -5.95
C GLY A 270 3.33 19.31 -6.32
N ARG A 271 2.14 19.72 -6.78
CA ARG A 271 1.09 18.80 -7.24
C ARG A 271 1.24 18.39 -8.70
N ASP A 272 1.16 19.34 -9.62
CA ASP A 272 1.08 19.07 -11.07
C ASP A 272 2.40 19.29 -11.83
N GLY A 273 3.47 19.69 -11.13
CA GLY A 273 4.79 19.95 -11.69
C GLY A 273 5.92 19.17 -11.03
N LEU A 274 7.15 19.66 -11.19
CA LEU A 274 8.38 19.02 -10.70
C LEU A 274 8.69 19.35 -9.23
N GLY A 275 7.89 20.15 -8.54
CA GLY A 275 7.96 20.38 -7.09
C GLY A 275 9.28 20.90 -6.51
N VAL A 276 10.14 21.58 -7.30
CA VAL A 276 11.37 22.18 -6.77
C VAL A 276 11.01 23.27 -5.77
N GLY A 277 11.50 23.13 -4.52
CA GLY A 277 11.17 24.08 -3.45
C GLY A 277 9.73 23.96 -2.93
N SER A 278 9.04 22.85 -3.22
CA SER A 278 7.75 22.53 -2.63
C SER A 278 7.91 21.77 -1.30
N PHE A 279 7.11 22.12 -0.30
CA PHE A 279 7.07 21.42 0.99
C PHE A 279 5.67 21.46 1.61
N ALA A 280 5.36 20.51 2.48
CA ALA A 280 4.13 20.49 3.26
C ALA A 280 4.43 20.50 4.76
N LEU A 281 3.53 21.10 5.52
CA LEU A 281 3.52 21.05 6.98
C LEU A 281 2.29 20.25 7.45
N ASP A 282 2.06 19.08 6.86
CA ASP A 282 0.99 18.17 7.27
C ASP A 282 1.49 16.73 7.33
N TRP A 283 1.16 16.03 8.41
CA TRP A 283 1.43 14.61 8.55
C TRP A 283 0.64 13.77 7.54
N SER A 284 -0.57 14.20 7.15
CA SER A 284 -1.33 13.45 6.14
C SER A 284 -0.59 13.44 4.79
N THR A 285 -0.04 14.59 4.35
CA THR A 285 0.83 14.65 3.16
C THR A 285 2.06 13.74 3.31
N VAL A 286 2.73 13.75 4.48
CA VAL A 286 3.94 12.93 4.75
C VAL A 286 3.67 11.42 4.67
N ALA A 287 2.57 10.94 5.25
CA ALA A 287 2.28 9.51 5.35
C ALA A 287 1.44 8.96 4.18
N SER A 288 0.76 9.83 3.42
CA SER A 288 -0.07 9.45 2.28
C SER A 288 0.74 8.74 1.18
N PHE A 289 0.12 7.71 0.58
CA PHE A 289 0.64 6.88 -0.53
C PHE A 289 1.91 6.05 -0.25
N LEU A 290 2.93 6.62 0.40
CA LEU A 290 4.25 6.02 0.64
C LEU A 290 4.36 5.27 1.98
N GLN A 291 3.25 5.20 2.73
CA GLN A 291 3.17 4.75 4.12
C GLN A 291 4.03 5.61 5.08
N SER A 292 3.99 5.31 6.38
CA SER A 292 4.79 6.05 7.35
C SER A 292 6.31 5.91 7.09
N PRO A 293 7.04 7.03 6.93
CA PRO A 293 8.49 6.99 6.79
C PRO A 293 9.18 6.51 8.07
N LEU A 294 8.54 6.63 9.24
CA LEU A 294 9.09 6.19 10.54
C LEU A 294 9.20 4.67 10.65
N ALA A 295 8.34 3.92 9.94
CA ALA A 295 8.39 2.46 9.87
C ALA A 295 9.43 1.96 8.84
N THR A 296 9.71 2.76 7.80
CA THR A 296 10.55 2.35 6.68
C THR A 296 12.05 2.45 7.05
N PRO A 297 12.88 1.42 6.80
CA PRO A 297 14.30 1.47 7.15
C PRO A 297 15.08 2.47 6.30
N ALA A 298 16.06 3.13 6.91
CA ALA A 298 16.82 4.24 6.29
C ALA A 298 17.40 3.94 4.91
N PHE A 299 17.87 2.71 4.66
CA PHE A 299 18.42 2.34 3.35
C PHE A 299 17.34 2.31 2.26
N ALA A 300 16.11 1.87 2.57
CA ALA A 300 15.01 1.85 1.61
C ALA A 300 14.58 3.28 1.25
N ILE A 301 14.51 4.17 2.24
CA ILE A 301 14.22 5.60 2.05
C ILE A 301 15.26 6.24 1.11
N ILE A 302 16.56 6.01 1.35
CA ILE A 302 17.62 6.56 0.50
C ILE A 302 17.55 6.01 -0.93
N ASN A 303 17.30 4.71 -1.11
CA ASN A 303 17.14 4.12 -2.45
C ASN A 303 15.93 4.72 -3.20
N MET A 304 14.78 4.87 -2.53
CA MET A 304 13.59 5.50 -3.15
C MET A 304 13.81 6.97 -3.48
N MET A 305 14.40 7.75 -2.58
CA MET A 305 14.68 9.17 -2.83
C MET A 305 15.70 9.36 -3.95
N LEU A 306 16.72 8.50 -4.05
CA LEU A 306 17.64 8.49 -5.18
C LEU A 306 16.91 8.19 -6.49
N GLY A 307 16.02 7.19 -6.49
CA GLY A 307 15.15 6.87 -7.61
C GLY A 307 14.26 8.02 -8.06
N PHE A 308 13.53 8.61 -7.12
CA PHE A 308 12.71 9.80 -7.30
C PHE A 308 13.48 10.96 -7.93
N VAL A 309 14.68 11.28 -7.42
CA VAL A 309 15.53 12.35 -7.98
C VAL A 309 15.98 12.03 -9.42
N ILE A 310 16.39 10.79 -9.70
CA ILE A 310 16.80 10.38 -11.06
C ILE A 310 15.62 10.48 -12.03
N VAL A 311 14.43 10.03 -11.64
CA VAL A 311 13.26 10.02 -12.53
C VAL A 311 12.70 11.44 -12.72
N VAL A 312 12.44 12.16 -11.64
CA VAL A 312 11.74 13.46 -11.67
C VAL A 312 12.66 14.63 -12.04
N TYR A 313 13.93 14.64 -11.61
CA TYR A 313 14.84 15.78 -11.86
C TYR A 313 15.86 15.58 -12.97
N ILE A 314 16.08 14.35 -13.44
CA ILE A 314 17.01 14.08 -14.53
C ILE A 314 16.24 13.60 -15.76
N LEU A 315 15.56 12.46 -15.65
CA LEU A 315 14.96 11.78 -16.80
C LEU A 315 13.75 12.53 -17.40
N THR A 316 12.79 12.95 -16.58
CA THR A 316 11.59 13.68 -17.07
C THR A 316 11.95 15.05 -17.68
N PRO A 317 12.77 15.91 -17.03
CA PRO A 317 13.38 17.08 -17.63
C PRO A 317 14.04 16.85 -19.00
N ILE A 318 15.00 15.93 -19.08
CA ILE A 318 15.73 15.68 -20.33
C ILE A 318 14.75 15.27 -21.43
N ALA A 319 13.81 14.37 -21.14
CA ALA A 319 12.81 13.93 -22.11
C ALA A 319 11.87 15.06 -22.59
N TYR A 320 11.42 15.94 -21.69
CA TYR A 320 10.53 17.05 -22.03
C TYR A 320 11.25 18.13 -22.85
N TRP A 321 12.43 18.57 -22.41
CA TRP A 321 13.17 19.63 -23.08
C TRP A 321 13.81 19.17 -24.40
N THR A 322 14.17 17.90 -24.56
CA THR A 322 14.56 17.32 -25.87
C THR A 322 13.37 17.04 -26.81
N ASN A 323 12.14 17.33 -26.38
CA ASN A 323 10.89 17.08 -27.11
C ASN A 323 10.68 15.61 -27.52
N SER A 324 11.06 14.66 -26.66
CA SER A 324 10.89 13.22 -26.90
C SER A 324 9.42 12.85 -27.03
N TYR A 325 9.02 12.23 -28.14
CA TYR A 325 7.61 11.90 -28.47
C TYR A 325 6.67 13.12 -28.50
N GLU A 326 7.16 14.27 -28.99
CA GLU A 326 6.39 15.51 -29.10
C GLU A 326 5.85 16.04 -27.75
N ALA A 327 6.51 15.61 -26.66
CA ALA A 327 6.38 16.01 -25.26
C ALA A 327 5.69 17.35 -24.97
N ARG A 328 6.17 18.42 -25.62
CA ARG A 328 5.76 19.80 -25.30
C ARG A 328 4.30 20.10 -25.62
N ARG A 329 3.64 19.26 -26.45
CA ARG A 329 2.21 19.39 -26.75
C ARG A 329 1.31 19.10 -25.56
N PHE A 330 1.82 18.43 -24.54
CA PHE A 330 1.05 17.93 -23.40
C PHE A 330 1.59 18.49 -22.07
N PRO A 331 0.80 18.45 -20.98
CA PRO A 331 1.29 18.73 -19.63
C PRO A 331 2.41 17.75 -19.25
N ILE A 332 3.39 18.18 -18.44
CA ILE A 332 4.52 17.30 -18.05
C ILE A 332 4.02 16.06 -17.29
N ILE A 333 3.12 16.28 -16.33
CA ILE A 333 2.53 15.25 -15.48
C ILE A 333 1.01 15.26 -15.72
N SER A 334 0.48 14.22 -16.34
CA SER A 334 -0.97 14.00 -16.45
C SER A 334 -1.28 12.51 -16.60
N SER A 335 -2.37 12.06 -15.98
CA SER A 335 -2.95 10.71 -16.13
C SER A 335 -3.85 10.56 -17.35
N HIS A 336 -4.24 11.67 -17.98
CA HIS A 336 -5.13 11.66 -19.13
C HIS A 336 -4.40 11.27 -20.43
N VAL A 337 -5.20 10.86 -21.40
CA VAL A 337 -4.77 10.51 -22.76
C VAL A 337 -5.14 11.64 -23.72
N PHE A 338 -4.25 11.92 -24.69
CA PHE A 338 -4.37 13.06 -25.61
C PHE A 338 -4.36 12.64 -27.09
N THR A 339 -4.91 13.51 -27.94
CA THR A 339 -4.83 13.43 -29.41
C THR A 339 -3.46 13.90 -29.93
N ASP A 340 -3.27 13.92 -31.25
CA ASP A 340 -2.06 14.51 -31.87
C ASP A 340 -2.01 16.05 -31.73
N ASP A 341 -3.17 16.70 -31.54
CA ASP A 341 -3.36 18.15 -31.44
C ASP A 341 -3.23 18.72 -30.01
N GLY A 342 -3.14 17.88 -28.97
CA GLY A 342 -3.07 18.29 -27.57
C GLY A 342 -4.40 18.26 -26.80
N GLU A 343 -5.52 17.97 -27.47
CA GLU A 343 -6.84 17.83 -26.83
C GLU A 343 -7.00 16.51 -26.06
N LYS A 344 -7.94 16.45 -25.12
CA LYS A 344 -8.29 15.19 -24.42
C LYS A 344 -8.93 14.20 -25.38
N TYR A 345 -8.51 12.94 -25.31
CA TYR A 345 -8.92 11.92 -26.28
C TYR A 345 -10.37 11.46 -26.10
N ASP A 346 -11.20 11.59 -27.15
CA ASP A 346 -12.59 11.14 -27.15
C ASP A 346 -12.70 9.62 -27.38
N VAL A 347 -12.88 8.87 -26.29
CA VAL A 347 -12.96 7.41 -26.27
C VAL A 347 -14.20 6.87 -27.02
N SER A 348 -15.26 7.67 -27.15
CA SER A 348 -16.51 7.25 -27.80
C SER A 348 -16.33 6.91 -29.28
N ARG A 349 -15.30 7.46 -29.92
CA ARG A 349 -14.97 7.25 -31.34
C ARG A 349 -14.27 5.92 -31.62
N ILE A 350 -13.61 5.35 -30.61
CA ILE A 350 -12.75 4.16 -30.76
C ILE A 350 -13.33 2.89 -30.11
N LEU A 351 -14.31 3.02 -29.22
CA LEU A 351 -14.94 1.90 -28.53
C LEU A 351 -16.45 1.92 -28.75
N ASN A 352 -17.02 0.81 -29.24
CA ASN A 352 -18.46 0.65 -29.25
C ASN A 352 -18.93 0.20 -27.85
N PHE A 353 -19.57 1.09 -27.09
CA PHE A 353 -20.06 0.82 -25.73
C PHE A 353 -21.08 -0.34 -25.64
N THR A 354 -21.72 -0.73 -26.74
CA THR A 354 -22.69 -1.85 -26.74
C THR A 354 -22.04 -3.24 -26.79
N THR A 355 -20.89 -3.35 -27.48
CA THR A 355 -20.17 -4.61 -27.66
C THR A 355 -18.87 -4.69 -26.86
N TYR A 356 -18.38 -3.55 -26.37
CA TYR A 356 -17.04 -3.37 -25.79
C TYR A 356 -15.91 -3.85 -26.73
N GLU A 357 -16.11 -3.67 -28.03
CA GLU A 357 -15.12 -4.01 -29.05
C GLU A 357 -14.51 -2.75 -29.68
N PHE A 358 -13.21 -2.83 -29.94
CA PHE A 358 -12.42 -1.76 -30.54
C PHE A 358 -12.76 -1.53 -32.01
N ASN A 359 -13.14 -0.31 -32.36
CA ASN A 359 -13.39 0.11 -33.74
C ASN A 359 -12.09 0.62 -34.40
N GLN A 360 -11.43 -0.26 -35.14
CA GLN A 360 -10.19 0.10 -35.83
C GLN A 360 -10.36 1.23 -36.87
N ARG A 361 -11.47 1.29 -37.60
CA ARG A 361 -11.70 2.36 -38.59
C ARG A 361 -11.85 3.73 -37.93
N GLY A 362 -12.46 3.78 -36.74
CA GLY A 362 -12.57 5.00 -35.94
C GLY A 362 -11.23 5.48 -35.40
N TYR A 363 -10.36 4.55 -34.97
CA TYR A 363 -9.01 4.87 -34.50
C TYR A 363 -8.10 5.36 -35.63
N ASP A 364 -8.01 4.61 -36.74
CA ASP A 364 -7.11 4.92 -37.86
C ASP A 364 -7.48 6.24 -38.57
N GLY A 365 -8.72 6.73 -38.40
CA GLY A 365 -9.21 8.00 -38.96
C GLY A 365 -9.36 9.17 -37.98
N TYR A 366 -9.03 9.02 -36.69
CA TYR A 366 -9.15 10.09 -35.68
C TYR A 366 -7.79 10.67 -35.30
N SER A 367 -7.02 9.96 -34.46
CA SER A 367 -5.65 10.32 -34.07
C SER A 367 -5.01 9.16 -33.30
N LYS A 368 -3.68 9.13 -33.27
CA LYS A 368 -2.97 8.19 -32.40
C LYS A 368 -3.08 8.63 -30.95
N ILE A 369 -3.04 7.66 -30.05
CA ILE A 369 -3.09 7.92 -28.61
C ILE A 369 -1.72 8.34 -28.09
N ASN A 370 -1.64 9.58 -27.61
CA ASN A 370 -0.46 10.18 -27.01
C ASN A 370 -0.60 10.26 -25.48
N LEU A 371 0.54 10.10 -24.79
CA LEU A 371 0.66 10.14 -23.33
C LEU A 371 1.56 11.30 -22.91
N SER A 372 1.32 11.83 -21.71
CA SER A 372 2.28 12.75 -21.08
C SER A 372 3.66 12.09 -20.91
N VAL A 373 4.72 12.90 -20.98
CA VAL A 373 6.11 12.39 -20.90
C VAL A 373 6.34 11.60 -19.62
N PHE A 374 5.91 12.15 -18.49
CA PHE A 374 6.08 11.48 -17.21
C PHE A 374 5.40 10.10 -17.21
N PHE A 375 4.17 10.01 -17.73
CA PHE A 375 3.40 8.78 -17.73
C PHE A 375 3.98 7.71 -18.68
N ALA A 376 4.43 8.12 -19.88
CA ALA A 376 5.11 7.23 -20.82
C ALA A 376 6.40 6.62 -20.24
N TYR A 377 7.24 7.43 -19.59
CA TYR A 377 8.46 6.94 -18.95
C TYR A 377 8.19 6.17 -17.65
N SER A 378 7.13 6.50 -16.89
CA SER A 378 6.71 5.73 -15.72
C SER A 378 6.32 4.29 -16.07
N TYR A 379 5.66 4.07 -17.22
CA TYR A 379 5.42 2.72 -17.74
C TYR A 379 6.73 1.98 -18.10
N GLY A 380 7.68 2.64 -18.77
CA GLY A 380 9.01 2.07 -19.06
C GLY A 380 9.76 1.68 -17.78
N LEU A 381 9.81 2.57 -16.79
CA LEU A 381 10.44 2.31 -15.49
C LEU A 381 9.74 1.19 -14.71
N SER A 382 8.41 1.06 -14.84
CA SER A 382 7.66 -0.05 -14.25
C SER A 382 8.06 -1.40 -14.85
N PHE A 383 8.24 -1.48 -16.18
CA PHE A 383 8.79 -2.68 -16.84
C PHE A 383 10.18 -3.04 -16.32
N ALA A 384 11.08 -2.05 -16.20
CA ALA A 384 12.42 -2.25 -15.64
C ALA A 384 12.37 -2.73 -14.18
N THR A 385 11.53 -2.11 -13.35
CA THR A 385 11.37 -2.42 -11.92
C THR A 385 10.98 -3.86 -11.68
N LEU A 386 10.07 -4.41 -12.50
CA LEU A 386 9.56 -5.77 -12.34
C LEU A 386 10.62 -6.83 -12.64
N VAL A 387 11.40 -6.67 -13.70
CA VAL A 387 12.45 -7.64 -14.02
C VAL A 387 13.73 -7.39 -13.20
N ALA A 388 13.98 -6.14 -12.77
CA ALA A 388 14.94 -5.83 -11.72
C ALA A 388 14.59 -6.54 -10.41
N THR A 389 13.31 -6.63 -10.04
CA THR A 389 12.86 -7.35 -8.84
C THR A 389 13.24 -8.83 -8.91
N VAL A 390 12.90 -9.52 -10.00
CA VAL A 390 13.22 -10.95 -10.17
C VAL A 390 14.73 -11.17 -10.16
N SER A 391 15.49 -10.42 -10.97
CA SER A 391 16.95 -10.56 -11.05
C SER A 391 17.66 -10.21 -9.75
N HIS A 392 17.25 -9.14 -9.04
CA HIS A 392 17.79 -8.77 -7.74
C HIS A 392 17.54 -9.87 -6.69
N VAL A 393 16.33 -10.43 -6.62
CA VAL A 393 16.03 -11.51 -5.67
C VAL A 393 16.82 -12.78 -5.99
N VAL A 394 16.94 -13.17 -7.27
CA VAL A 394 17.76 -14.31 -7.68
C VAL A 394 19.25 -14.11 -7.34
N LEU A 395 19.80 -12.93 -7.60
CA LEU A 395 21.23 -12.64 -7.40
C LEU A 395 21.61 -12.50 -5.91
N PHE A 396 20.84 -11.75 -5.13
CA PHE A 396 21.17 -11.43 -3.74
C PHE A 396 20.62 -12.45 -2.73
N HIS A 397 19.45 -13.04 -3.00
CA HIS A 397 18.76 -13.94 -2.07
C HIS A 397 18.61 -15.37 -2.59
N GLY A 398 18.85 -15.65 -3.88
CA GLY A 398 18.62 -16.95 -4.49
C GLY A 398 19.37 -18.11 -3.82
N SER A 399 20.63 -17.91 -3.41
CA SER A 399 21.37 -18.93 -2.66
C SER A 399 20.77 -19.22 -1.29
N THR A 400 20.27 -18.19 -0.62
CA THR A 400 19.62 -18.29 0.70
C THR A 400 18.25 -18.95 0.58
N ILE A 401 17.46 -18.60 -0.43
CA ILE A 401 16.18 -19.23 -0.76
C ILE A 401 16.40 -20.71 -1.11
N TRP A 402 17.45 -21.04 -1.88
CA TRP A 402 17.79 -22.43 -2.20
C TRP A 402 18.18 -23.26 -0.97
N GLN A 403 19.02 -22.69 -0.09
CA GLN A 403 19.37 -23.30 1.20
C GLN A 403 18.14 -23.46 2.10
N GLN A 404 17.26 -22.45 2.17
CA GLN A 404 15.98 -22.53 2.85
C GLN A 404 15.15 -23.70 2.31
N THR A 405 14.86 -23.77 1.01
CA THR A 405 14.12 -24.87 0.39
C THR A 405 14.69 -26.23 0.78
N LYS A 406 16.00 -26.44 0.65
CA LYS A 406 16.65 -27.71 1.04
C LYS A 406 16.50 -28.02 2.53
N SER A 407 16.54 -27.00 3.39
CA SER A 407 16.45 -27.15 4.86
C SER A 407 15.04 -27.26 5.43
N THR A 408 14.03 -26.70 4.76
CA THR A 408 12.61 -26.81 5.14
C THR A 408 12.10 -28.25 5.04
N PHE A 409 12.73 -29.07 4.19
CA PHE A 409 12.52 -30.53 4.16
C PHE A 409 13.29 -31.31 5.23
N GLY A 410 14.23 -30.65 5.95
CA GLY A 410 15.07 -31.27 6.98
C GLY A 410 14.79 -30.82 8.42
N ASP A 411 13.81 -29.94 8.64
CA ASP A 411 13.32 -29.43 9.95
C ASP A 411 14.39 -28.83 10.90
N LYS A 412 15.59 -28.53 10.39
CA LYS A 412 16.81 -28.16 11.14
C LYS A 412 16.95 -26.70 11.57
N PHE A 413 15.88 -25.92 11.50
CA PHE A 413 15.95 -24.47 11.74
C PHE A 413 14.81 -23.97 12.62
N SER A 414 15.16 -23.18 13.65
CA SER A 414 14.15 -22.61 14.54
C SER A 414 14.63 -21.33 15.25
N ASP A 415 14.10 -20.19 14.79
CA ASP A 415 14.10 -18.93 15.54
C ASP A 415 13.41 -19.14 16.92
N VAL A 416 13.83 -18.42 17.95
CA VAL A 416 13.26 -18.46 19.31
C VAL A 416 11.74 -18.32 19.26
N HIS A 417 11.25 -17.35 18.49
CA HIS A 417 9.82 -17.14 18.31
C HIS A 417 9.11 -18.30 17.61
N TYR A 418 9.78 -18.99 16.69
CA TYR A 418 9.26 -20.19 16.02
C TYR A 418 9.28 -21.42 16.94
N ARG A 419 10.32 -21.59 17.77
CA ARG A 419 10.37 -22.64 18.81
C ARG A 419 9.19 -22.53 19.77
N ILE A 420 8.93 -21.32 20.28
CA ILE A 420 7.77 -21.05 21.17
C ILE A 420 6.45 -21.37 20.46
N MET A 421 6.26 -20.89 19.23
CA MET A 421 5.02 -21.12 18.47
C MET A 421 4.80 -22.61 18.14
N LYS A 422 5.84 -23.35 17.74
CA LYS A 422 5.77 -24.80 17.44
C LYS A 422 5.54 -25.64 18.70
N LYS A 423 5.99 -25.18 19.87
CA LYS A 423 5.76 -25.84 21.17
C LYS A 423 4.33 -25.65 21.69
N ASN A 424 3.79 -24.42 21.55
CA ASN A 424 2.54 -24.04 22.19
C ASN A 424 1.30 -24.16 21.30
N TYR A 425 1.44 -24.13 19.96
CA TYR A 425 0.29 -24.08 19.04
C TYR A 425 0.42 -25.01 17.83
N GLU A 426 -0.69 -25.63 17.46
CA GLU A 426 -0.79 -26.40 16.22
C GLU A 426 -0.76 -25.49 14.99
N ALA A 427 0.06 -25.86 14.00
CA ALA A 427 0.10 -25.18 12.71
C ALA A 427 -1.23 -25.34 11.93
N VAL A 428 -1.44 -24.46 10.93
CA VAL A 428 -2.58 -24.58 10.01
C VAL A 428 -2.28 -25.69 9.00
N PRO A 429 -3.15 -26.70 8.82
CA PRO A 429 -2.95 -27.75 7.83
C PRO A 429 -2.90 -27.17 6.41
N GLN A 430 -1.94 -27.64 5.58
CA GLN A 430 -1.82 -27.17 4.19
C GLN A 430 -3.07 -27.45 3.34
N TRP A 431 -3.88 -28.45 3.70
CA TRP A 431 -5.12 -28.75 2.96
C TRP A 431 -6.19 -27.65 3.09
N TRP A 432 -6.19 -26.82 4.15
CA TRP A 432 -7.11 -25.67 4.25
C TRP A 432 -6.85 -24.67 3.13
N PHE A 433 -5.57 -24.43 2.84
CA PHE A 433 -5.09 -23.54 1.78
C PHE A 433 -5.40 -24.09 0.37
N TYR A 434 -5.20 -25.39 0.14
CA TYR A 434 -5.53 -26.03 -1.14
C TYR A 434 -7.05 -26.11 -1.39
N MET A 435 -7.85 -26.37 -0.35
CA MET A 435 -9.32 -26.34 -0.46
C MET A 435 -9.83 -24.93 -0.77
N LEU A 436 -9.33 -23.91 -0.08
CA LEU A 436 -9.66 -22.51 -0.36
C LEU A 436 -9.29 -22.11 -1.79
N SER A 437 -8.06 -22.43 -2.23
CA SER A 437 -7.62 -22.21 -3.63
C SER A 437 -8.60 -22.85 -4.61
N SER A 438 -8.94 -24.12 -4.42
CA SER A 438 -9.76 -24.89 -5.37
C SER A 438 -11.17 -24.32 -5.51
N ILE A 439 -11.79 -23.93 -4.38
CA ILE A 439 -13.11 -23.29 -4.37
C ILE A 439 -13.07 -21.94 -5.08
N VAL A 440 -12.10 -21.09 -4.75
CA VAL A 440 -12.01 -19.73 -5.32
C VAL A 440 -11.67 -19.77 -6.81
N ILE A 441 -10.82 -20.69 -7.27
CA ILE A 441 -10.51 -20.89 -8.69
C ILE A 441 -11.76 -21.37 -9.44
N GLY A 442 -12.53 -22.32 -8.87
CA GLY A 442 -13.79 -22.77 -9.44
C GLY A 442 -14.79 -21.63 -9.62
N LEU A 443 -14.97 -20.80 -8.59
CA LEU A 443 -15.80 -19.60 -8.66
C LEU A 443 -15.30 -18.58 -9.69
N ALA A 444 -13.98 -18.33 -9.76
CA ALA A 444 -13.39 -17.41 -10.74
C ALA A 444 -13.62 -17.88 -12.19
N VAL A 445 -13.53 -19.19 -12.47
CA VAL A 445 -13.85 -19.76 -13.78
C VAL A 445 -15.35 -19.64 -14.08
N LEU A 446 -16.22 -19.91 -13.10
CA LEU A 446 -17.68 -19.74 -13.25
C LEU A 446 -18.08 -18.30 -13.54
N ILE A 447 -17.43 -17.30 -12.95
CA ILE A 447 -17.65 -15.87 -13.27
C ILE A 447 -17.18 -15.55 -14.70
N SER A 448 -16.07 -16.15 -15.14
CA SER A 448 -15.49 -15.89 -16.47
C SER A 448 -16.33 -16.46 -17.63
N GLN A 449 -16.93 -17.64 -17.44
CA GLN A 449 -17.76 -18.31 -18.45
C GLN A 449 -19.26 -18.05 -18.31
N GLY A 450 -19.73 -17.81 -17.08
CA GLY A 450 -21.14 -17.55 -16.76
C GLY A 450 -21.60 -16.13 -17.10
N PHE A 451 -22.82 -15.79 -16.66
CA PHE A 451 -23.43 -14.46 -16.80
C PHE A 451 -23.32 -13.84 -18.21
N GLY A 452 -23.43 -14.68 -19.26
CA GLY A 452 -23.38 -14.22 -20.65
C GLY A 452 -22.02 -13.66 -21.10
N LYS A 453 -20.90 -14.03 -20.43
CA LYS A 453 -19.54 -13.54 -20.72
C LYS A 453 -19.37 -12.03 -20.56
N GLN A 454 -20.12 -11.39 -19.66
CA GLN A 454 -20.04 -9.95 -19.36
C GLN A 454 -18.60 -9.44 -19.14
N PHE A 455 -17.73 -10.24 -18.51
CA PHE A 455 -16.33 -9.88 -18.24
C PHE A 455 -15.35 -10.14 -19.40
N GLN A 456 -15.82 -10.76 -20.50
CA GLN A 456 -15.07 -11.11 -21.72
C GLN A 456 -13.81 -12.00 -21.56
N LEU A 457 -13.33 -12.27 -20.34
CA LEU A 457 -12.15 -13.08 -20.07
C LEU A 457 -12.47 -14.59 -20.19
N SER A 458 -11.64 -15.34 -20.92
CA SER A 458 -11.74 -16.80 -20.99
C SER A 458 -11.04 -17.49 -19.81
N TYR A 459 -11.43 -18.73 -19.50
CA TYR A 459 -10.92 -19.51 -18.37
C TYR A 459 -9.38 -19.67 -18.36
N TRP A 460 -8.76 -19.84 -19.54
CA TRP A 460 -7.30 -19.86 -19.67
C TRP A 460 -6.63 -18.57 -19.16
N GLY A 461 -7.29 -17.42 -19.33
CA GLY A 461 -6.80 -16.14 -18.83
C GLY A 461 -6.79 -16.07 -17.30
N VAL A 462 -7.82 -16.62 -16.65
CA VAL A 462 -7.87 -16.73 -15.18
C VAL A 462 -6.71 -17.60 -14.67
N LEU A 463 -6.48 -18.77 -15.28
CA LEU A 463 -5.38 -19.66 -14.91
C LEU A 463 -3.99 -19.03 -15.15
N LEU A 464 -3.83 -18.29 -16.25
CA LEU A 464 -2.57 -17.58 -16.55
C LEU A 464 -2.33 -16.42 -15.57
N ALA A 465 -3.37 -15.71 -15.13
CA ALA A 465 -3.29 -14.69 -14.09
C ALA A 465 -2.86 -15.28 -12.73
N ILE A 466 -3.40 -16.45 -12.36
CA ILE A 466 -3.00 -17.19 -11.15
C ILE A 466 -1.52 -17.61 -11.23
N GLY A 467 -1.09 -18.18 -12.37
CA GLY A 467 0.31 -18.57 -12.56
C GLY A 467 1.29 -17.40 -12.42
N LEU A 468 0.93 -16.25 -13.00
CA LEU A 468 1.67 -14.99 -12.87
C LEU A 468 1.74 -14.52 -11.40
N ALA A 469 0.59 -14.50 -10.71
CA ALA A 469 0.48 -14.05 -9.33
C ALA A 469 1.29 -14.94 -8.37
N VAL A 470 1.20 -16.26 -8.50
CA VAL A 470 1.99 -17.23 -7.72
C VAL A 470 3.49 -16.96 -7.90
N PHE A 471 3.97 -16.87 -9.16
CA PHE A 471 5.39 -16.62 -9.45
C PHE A 471 5.91 -15.32 -8.81
N PHE A 472 5.17 -14.21 -8.96
CA PHE A 472 5.60 -12.91 -8.44
C PHE A 472 5.36 -12.70 -6.94
N THR A 473 4.53 -13.52 -6.28
CA THR A 473 4.27 -13.41 -4.83
C THR A 473 5.57 -13.54 -4.01
N LEU A 474 6.46 -14.46 -4.37
CA LEU A 474 7.71 -14.66 -3.62
C LEU A 474 8.69 -13.48 -3.76
N PRO A 475 9.08 -13.01 -4.97
CA PRO A 475 9.97 -11.85 -5.10
C PRO A 475 9.41 -10.55 -4.50
N VAL A 476 8.11 -10.28 -4.67
CA VAL A 476 7.47 -9.07 -4.12
C VAL A 476 7.37 -9.16 -2.59
N GLY A 477 6.95 -10.30 -2.05
CA GLY A 477 6.89 -10.53 -0.59
C GLY A 477 8.27 -10.45 0.08
N VAL A 478 9.31 -10.94 -0.61
CA VAL A 478 10.72 -10.74 -0.24
C VAL A 478 11.04 -9.25 -0.12
N ILE A 479 10.85 -8.44 -1.17
CA ILE A 479 11.18 -7.01 -1.12
C ILE A 479 10.39 -6.32 -0.01
N MET A 480 9.07 -6.49 0.04
CA MET A 480 8.21 -5.85 1.04
C MET A 480 8.61 -6.19 2.48
N ALA A 481 8.96 -7.44 2.77
CA ALA A 481 9.39 -7.87 4.10
C ALA A 481 10.75 -7.29 4.54
N THR A 482 11.57 -6.78 3.61
CA THR A 482 12.86 -6.11 3.92
C THR A 482 12.79 -4.59 3.91
N THR A 483 12.06 -4.01 2.95
CA THR A 483 12.10 -2.57 2.65
C THR A 483 10.85 -1.84 3.10
N ASN A 484 9.80 -2.56 3.51
CA ASN A 484 8.47 -2.03 3.76
C ASN A 484 7.79 -1.40 2.53
N GLN A 485 8.19 -1.77 1.32
CA GLN A 485 7.68 -1.18 0.08
C GLN A 485 7.21 -2.26 -0.89
N GLN A 486 5.99 -2.10 -1.42
CA GLN A 486 5.34 -3.05 -2.32
C GLN A 486 5.44 -2.57 -3.76
N LEU A 487 5.88 -3.46 -4.67
CA LEU A 487 6.03 -3.15 -6.09
C LEU A 487 4.81 -3.63 -6.88
N GLY A 488 4.29 -2.78 -7.76
CA GLY A 488 3.04 -3.01 -8.49
C GLY A 488 3.18 -3.95 -9.70
N LEU A 489 2.49 -5.09 -9.68
CA LEU A 489 2.43 -6.04 -10.82
C LEU A 489 1.41 -5.65 -11.90
N ASN A 490 0.64 -4.58 -11.68
CA ASN A 490 -0.46 -4.11 -12.53
C ASN A 490 -0.10 -4.08 -14.03
N ILE A 491 1.00 -3.40 -14.36
CA ILE A 491 1.36 -3.03 -15.73
C ILE A 491 1.83 -4.24 -16.55
N ILE A 492 2.50 -5.23 -15.94
CA ILE A 492 2.91 -6.45 -16.68
C ILE A 492 1.74 -7.41 -16.89
N ALA A 493 0.80 -7.47 -15.94
CA ALA A 493 -0.42 -8.24 -16.12
C ALA A 493 -1.23 -7.69 -17.31
N GLU A 494 -1.38 -6.36 -17.37
CA GLU A 494 -1.99 -5.64 -18.48
C GLU A 494 -1.27 -5.85 -19.82
N LEU A 495 0.07 -5.80 -19.82
CA LEU A 495 0.89 -6.03 -21.01
C LEU A 495 0.69 -7.44 -21.60
N ILE A 496 0.73 -8.48 -20.76
CA ILE A 496 0.66 -9.88 -21.20
C ILE A 496 -0.71 -10.16 -21.83
N ILE A 497 -1.80 -9.83 -21.14
CA ILE A 497 -3.14 -10.11 -21.67
C ILE A 497 -3.48 -9.20 -22.85
N GLY A 498 -3.01 -7.95 -22.89
CA GLY A 498 -3.21 -7.05 -24.02
C GLY A 498 -2.51 -7.53 -25.30
N TYR A 499 -1.39 -8.26 -25.21
CA TYR A 499 -0.76 -8.90 -26.37
C TYR A 499 -1.50 -10.16 -26.82
N ILE A 500 -2.00 -10.98 -25.89
CA ILE A 500 -2.67 -12.26 -26.19
C ILE A 500 -4.12 -12.06 -26.64
N TYR A 501 -4.81 -11.05 -26.09
CA TYR A 501 -6.24 -10.81 -26.24
C TYR A 501 -6.55 -9.30 -26.42
N PRO A 502 -6.07 -8.69 -27.52
CA PRO A 502 -6.21 -7.25 -27.75
C PRO A 502 -7.66 -6.83 -28.04
N GLY A 503 -7.97 -5.56 -27.75
CA GLY A 503 -9.25 -4.92 -28.13
C GLY A 503 -10.43 -5.20 -27.19
N LYS A 504 -10.17 -5.78 -26.00
CA LYS A 504 -11.18 -6.16 -25.00
C LYS A 504 -10.84 -5.54 -23.63
N PRO A 505 -11.35 -4.33 -23.29
CA PRO A 505 -10.96 -3.64 -22.05
C PRO A 505 -11.33 -4.42 -20.78
N LEU A 506 -12.52 -5.01 -20.73
CA LEU A 506 -13.01 -5.70 -19.54
C LEU A 506 -12.17 -6.96 -19.23
N ALA A 507 -11.81 -7.72 -20.26
CA ALA A 507 -10.95 -8.90 -20.10
C ALA A 507 -9.56 -8.51 -19.56
N ASN A 508 -8.97 -7.44 -20.07
CA ASN A 508 -7.69 -6.91 -19.60
C ASN A 508 -7.75 -6.49 -18.11
N VAL A 509 -8.73 -5.68 -17.73
CA VAL A 509 -8.87 -5.15 -16.37
C VAL A 509 -9.18 -6.26 -15.34
N VAL A 510 -9.97 -7.27 -15.71
CA VAL A 510 -10.24 -8.43 -14.85
C VAL A 510 -8.99 -9.30 -14.71
N PHE A 511 -8.24 -9.55 -15.79
CA PHE A 511 -6.97 -10.28 -15.74
C PHE A 511 -5.95 -9.58 -14.85
N LYS A 512 -5.75 -8.27 -15.04
CA LYS A 512 -4.91 -7.41 -14.18
C LYS A 512 -5.24 -7.57 -12.72
N THR A 513 -6.54 -7.49 -12.39
CA THR A 513 -7.01 -7.56 -11.01
C THR A 513 -6.69 -8.93 -10.42
N TYR A 514 -7.02 -10.03 -11.10
CA TYR A 514 -6.64 -11.37 -10.63
C TYR A 514 -5.13 -11.58 -10.53
N GLY A 515 -4.31 -10.99 -11.41
CA GLY A 515 -2.85 -11.13 -11.40
C GLY A 515 -2.14 -10.30 -10.32
N TYR A 516 -2.60 -9.07 -10.05
CA TYR A 516 -1.98 -8.18 -9.07
C TYR A 516 -2.58 -8.32 -7.67
N ILE A 517 -3.90 -8.24 -7.51
CA ILE A 517 -4.50 -8.12 -6.17
C ILE A 517 -4.38 -9.41 -5.38
N SER A 518 -4.38 -10.57 -6.05
CA SER A 518 -4.19 -11.86 -5.38
C SER A 518 -2.76 -12.02 -4.85
N ALA A 519 -1.74 -11.58 -5.59
CA ALA A 519 -0.37 -11.51 -5.10
C ALA A 519 -0.23 -10.51 -3.94
N ALA A 520 -0.87 -9.34 -4.05
CA ALA A 520 -0.89 -8.35 -2.98
C ALA A 520 -1.55 -8.90 -1.70
N GLN A 521 -2.71 -9.54 -1.81
CA GLN A 521 -3.41 -10.15 -0.68
C GLN A 521 -2.68 -11.36 -0.09
N ALA A 522 -1.96 -12.13 -0.89
CA ALA A 522 -1.09 -13.17 -0.38
C ALA A 522 0.02 -12.58 0.52
N VAL A 523 0.60 -11.44 0.12
CA VAL A 523 1.68 -10.76 0.85
C VAL A 523 1.17 -10.09 2.13
N THR A 524 0.03 -9.38 2.11
CA THR A 524 -0.58 -8.79 3.33
C THR A 524 -1.06 -9.87 4.32
N PHE A 525 -1.61 -10.98 3.82
CA PHE A 525 -1.97 -12.12 4.67
C PHE A 525 -0.76 -12.72 5.38
N LEU A 526 0.37 -12.87 4.66
CA LEU A 526 1.64 -13.33 5.25
C LEU A 526 2.21 -12.33 6.28
N GLN A 527 2.05 -11.03 6.02
CA GLN A 527 2.39 -9.97 6.96
C GLN A 527 1.62 -10.12 8.27
N ASP A 528 0.30 -10.28 8.21
CA ASP A 528 -0.54 -10.53 9.40
C ASP A 528 -0.15 -11.83 10.12
N PHE A 529 0.17 -12.90 9.38
CA PHE A 529 0.67 -14.14 10.00
C PHE A 529 1.99 -13.91 10.76
N LYS A 530 2.86 -13.01 10.29
CA LYS A 530 4.07 -12.61 11.04
C LYS A 530 3.74 -11.75 12.26
N LEU A 531 2.74 -10.87 12.19
CA LEU A 531 2.23 -10.14 13.36
C LEU A 531 1.72 -11.11 14.44
N GLY A 532 0.88 -12.08 14.06
CA GLY A 532 0.40 -13.13 14.96
C GLY A 532 1.54 -13.98 15.55
N HIS A 533 2.60 -14.22 14.78
CA HIS A 533 3.82 -14.91 15.24
C HIS A 533 4.63 -14.11 16.26
N TYR A 534 4.69 -12.78 16.13
CA TYR A 534 5.28 -11.89 17.13
C TYR A 534 4.42 -11.82 18.41
N MET A 535 3.10 -11.69 18.26
CA MET A 535 2.15 -11.54 19.38
C MET A 535 1.66 -12.86 20.00
N LYS A 536 2.21 -14.01 19.55
CA LYS A 536 1.91 -15.36 20.05
C LYS A 536 0.42 -15.75 19.97
N VAL A 537 -0.21 -15.39 18.85
CA VAL A 537 -1.62 -15.70 18.56
C VAL A 537 -1.74 -17.05 17.82
N PRO A 538 -2.67 -17.94 18.21
CA PRO A 538 -2.85 -19.24 17.54
C PRO A 538 -3.09 -19.10 16.02
N PRO A 539 -2.29 -19.77 15.16
CA PRO A 539 -2.34 -19.53 13.72
C PRO A 539 -3.61 -20.06 13.06
N LYS A 540 -4.32 -21.02 13.68
CA LYS A 540 -5.66 -21.47 13.24
C LYS A 540 -6.72 -20.37 13.43
N SER A 541 -6.66 -19.64 14.54
CA SER A 541 -7.56 -18.50 14.81
C SER A 541 -7.32 -17.36 13.83
N MET A 542 -6.04 -17.05 13.53
CA MET A 542 -5.65 -16.07 12.51
C MET A 542 -6.31 -16.34 11.16
N PHE A 543 -6.18 -17.58 10.64
CA PHE A 543 -6.75 -17.99 9.35
C PHE A 543 -8.26 -17.75 9.27
N VAL A 544 -9.00 -18.19 10.30
CA VAL A 544 -10.47 -18.07 10.33
C VAL A 544 -10.91 -16.61 10.43
N VAL A 545 -10.22 -15.81 11.24
CA VAL A 545 -10.51 -14.38 11.42
C VAL A 545 -10.28 -13.60 10.12
N GLN A 546 -9.17 -13.81 9.42
CA GLN A 546 -8.91 -13.15 8.14
C GLN A 546 -9.89 -13.60 7.04
N LEU A 547 -10.26 -14.88 7.00
CA LEU A 547 -11.21 -15.39 6.03
C LEU A 547 -12.60 -14.77 6.21
N VAL A 548 -13.11 -14.68 7.44
CA VAL A 548 -14.40 -14.02 7.69
C VAL A 548 -14.29 -12.50 7.54
N GLY A 549 -13.18 -11.91 8.00
CA GLY A 549 -12.89 -10.48 7.87
C GLY A 549 -12.89 -10.01 6.43
N THR A 550 -12.28 -10.75 5.51
CA THR A 550 -12.31 -10.43 4.08
C THR A 550 -13.67 -10.57 3.46
N VAL A 551 -14.44 -11.63 3.75
CA VAL A 551 -15.82 -11.80 3.24
C VAL A 551 -16.73 -10.66 3.70
N VAL A 552 -16.61 -10.23 4.96
CA VAL A 552 -17.33 -9.05 5.47
C VAL A 552 -16.87 -7.78 4.75
N ALA A 553 -15.55 -7.57 4.62
CA ALA A 553 -15.00 -6.40 3.94
C ALA A 553 -15.50 -6.33 2.49
N THR A 554 -15.29 -7.37 1.67
CA THR A 554 -15.71 -7.38 0.26
C THR A 554 -17.21 -7.15 0.08
N SER A 555 -18.03 -7.66 1.00
CA SER A 555 -19.48 -7.42 0.99
C SER A 555 -19.84 -5.96 1.28
N VAL A 556 -19.21 -5.33 2.27
CA VAL A 556 -19.46 -3.92 2.63
C VAL A 556 -18.89 -2.95 1.59
N TYR A 557 -17.67 -3.20 1.10
CA TYR A 557 -17.05 -2.46 -0.01
C TYR A 557 -17.97 -2.49 -1.25
N PHE A 558 -18.43 -3.68 -1.66
CA PHE A 558 -19.39 -3.81 -2.77
C PHE A 558 -20.70 -3.07 -2.50
N GLY A 559 -21.32 -3.26 -1.33
CA GLY A 559 -22.60 -2.65 -0.99
C GLY A 559 -22.54 -1.11 -0.99
N THR A 560 -21.48 -0.55 -0.42
CA THR A 560 -21.25 0.91 -0.35
C THR A 560 -21.01 1.49 -1.74
N ALA A 561 -20.19 0.83 -2.56
CA ALA A 561 -19.96 1.24 -3.94
C ALA A 561 -21.22 1.16 -4.79
N TRP A 562 -21.98 0.06 -4.68
CA TRP A 562 -23.22 -0.12 -5.43
C TRP A 562 -24.28 0.93 -5.06
N TRP A 563 -24.38 1.26 -3.77
CA TRP A 563 -25.25 2.32 -3.27
C TRP A 563 -24.85 3.71 -3.81
N LEU A 564 -23.57 4.10 -3.72
CA LEU A 564 -23.10 5.40 -4.21
C LEU A 564 -23.27 5.51 -5.74
N LEU A 565 -22.90 4.48 -6.50
CA LEU A 565 -23.04 4.41 -7.97
C LEU A 565 -24.50 4.34 -8.46
N THR A 566 -25.49 4.22 -7.57
CA THR A 566 -26.92 4.22 -7.93
C THR A 566 -27.70 5.39 -7.35
N THR A 567 -27.11 6.16 -6.43
CA THR A 567 -27.76 7.31 -5.78
C THR A 567 -27.15 8.65 -6.14
N VAL A 568 -25.88 8.71 -6.55
CA VAL A 568 -25.21 9.94 -6.96
C VAL A 568 -25.24 10.07 -8.49
N GLU A 569 -26.07 10.99 -8.99
CA GLU A 569 -26.12 11.32 -10.42
C GLU A 569 -24.78 11.94 -10.89
N HIS A 570 -24.34 11.54 -12.09
CA HIS A 570 -23.10 12.00 -12.73
C HIS A 570 -21.82 11.88 -11.87
N ILE A 571 -21.76 10.90 -10.98
CA ILE A 571 -20.54 10.56 -10.22
C ILE A 571 -19.35 10.35 -11.16
N CYS A 572 -18.19 10.89 -10.79
CA CYS A 572 -16.94 10.85 -11.58
C CYS A 572 -16.93 11.65 -12.90
N ASP A 573 -17.98 12.40 -13.27
CA ASP A 573 -17.99 13.25 -14.48
C ASP A 573 -17.83 14.75 -14.13
N PRO A 574 -16.60 15.30 -14.14
CA PRO A 574 -16.35 16.69 -13.75
C PRO A 574 -16.98 17.73 -14.69
N SER A 575 -17.47 17.34 -15.87
CA SER A 575 -18.14 18.25 -16.80
C SER A 575 -19.61 18.52 -16.45
N LYS A 576 -20.26 17.56 -15.80
CA LYS A 576 -21.69 17.61 -15.40
C LYS A 576 -21.88 17.89 -13.91
N LEU A 577 -20.83 17.71 -13.11
CA LEU A 577 -20.84 18.03 -11.68
C LEU A 577 -20.82 19.55 -11.44
N THR A 578 -21.50 19.99 -10.38
CA THR A 578 -21.45 21.40 -9.93
C THR A 578 -20.04 21.78 -9.49
N LYS A 579 -19.61 23.02 -9.80
CA LYS A 579 -18.28 23.53 -9.45
C LYS A 579 -18.06 23.44 -7.92
N GLY A 580 -17.13 22.59 -7.50
CA GLY A 580 -16.85 22.30 -6.08
C GLY A 580 -17.48 21.01 -5.53
N SER A 581 -18.13 20.19 -6.36
CA SER A 581 -18.60 18.86 -5.94
C SER A 581 -17.41 17.94 -5.61
N PRO A 582 -17.44 17.20 -4.48
CA PRO A 582 -16.30 16.38 -4.05
C PRO A 582 -16.12 15.09 -4.87
N TRP A 583 -17.07 14.72 -5.74
CA TRP A 583 -17.18 13.37 -6.34
C TRP A 583 -16.41 13.18 -7.66
N THR A 584 -15.10 13.49 -7.67
CA THR A 584 -14.27 13.51 -8.88
C THR A 584 -13.46 12.22 -9.15
N CYS A 585 -13.49 11.24 -8.25
CA CYS A 585 -12.95 9.88 -8.45
C CYS A 585 -11.52 9.77 -9.06
N PRO A 586 -10.49 10.45 -8.54
CA PRO A 586 -9.18 10.55 -9.19
C PRO A 586 -8.46 9.20 -9.38
N SER A 587 -8.66 8.24 -8.48
CA SER A 587 -8.09 6.89 -8.60
C SER A 587 -8.74 6.07 -9.72
N ASP A 588 -10.05 6.21 -9.91
CA ASP A 588 -10.80 5.51 -10.93
C ASP A 588 -10.53 6.07 -12.34
N ASP A 589 -10.28 7.38 -12.48
CA ASP A 589 -9.83 7.97 -13.76
C ASP A 589 -8.47 7.42 -14.22
N ILE A 590 -7.49 7.27 -13.31
CA ILE A 590 -6.21 6.60 -13.65
C ILE A 590 -6.46 5.15 -14.10
N PHE A 591 -7.38 4.45 -13.43
CA PHE A 591 -7.73 3.07 -13.76
C PHE A 591 -8.46 2.97 -15.11
N TYR A 592 -9.31 3.94 -15.43
CA TYR A 592 -10.03 4.07 -16.70
C TYR A 592 -9.07 4.35 -17.85
N ASN A 593 -8.20 5.35 -17.72
CA ASN A 593 -7.19 5.67 -18.73
C ASN A 593 -6.23 4.49 -18.98
N ALA A 594 -5.83 3.76 -17.93
CA ALA A 594 -5.08 2.51 -18.09
C ALA A 594 -5.85 1.43 -18.88
N SER A 595 -7.16 1.28 -18.65
CA SER A 595 -7.98 0.31 -19.39
C SER A 595 -8.05 0.58 -20.90
N ILE A 596 -7.99 1.86 -21.30
CA ILE A 596 -7.97 2.29 -22.71
C ILE A 596 -6.62 1.95 -23.35
N ILE A 597 -5.53 2.35 -22.70
CA ILE A 597 -4.14 2.12 -23.13
C ILE A 597 -3.87 0.63 -23.35
N TRP A 598 -4.13 -0.18 -22.32
CA TRP A 598 -3.75 -1.60 -22.31
C TRP A 598 -4.81 -2.53 -22.92
N GLY A 599 -6.09 -2.18 -22.80
CA GLY A 599 -7.20 -3.05 -23.20
C GLY A 599 -7.81 -2.70 -24.55
N VAL A 600 -8.16 -1.43 -24.77
CA VAL A 600 -8.84 -0.95 -25.99
C VAL A 600 -7.86 -0.86 -27.16
N VAL A 601 -6.81 -0.06 -27.03
CA VAL A 601 -5.79 0.15 -28.08
C VAL A 601 -4.89 -1.08 -28.21
N GLY A 602 -4.45 -1.58 -27.05
CA GLY A 602 -3.62 -2.77 -26.89
C GLY A 602 -2.11 -2.48 -27.04
N PRO A 603 -1.24 -3.22 -26.33
CA PRO A 603 0.21 -3.12 -26.42
C PRO A 603 0.76 -3.08 -27.84
N VAL A 604 0.21 -3.86 -28.78
CA VAL A 604 0.68 -3.94 -30.17
C VAL A 604 0.68 -2.56 -30.87
N ARG A 605 -0.32 -1.72 -30.56
CA ARG A 605 -0.51 -0.39 -31.18
C ARG A 605 0.10 0.78 -30.40
N MET A 606 0.57 0.56 -29.16
CA MET A 606 1.30 1.58 -28.38
C MET A 606 2.79 1.28 -28.20
N PHE A 607 3.11 0.07 -27.77
CA PHE A 607 4.47 -0.40 -27.45
C PHE A 607 4.98 -1.46 -28.45
N GLY A 608 4.15 -1.95 -29.37
CA GLY A 608 4.53 -2.88 -30.44
C GLY A 608 5.02 -2.18 -31.71
N ARG A 609 5.09 -2.95 -32.80
CA ARG A 609 5.60 -2.49 -34.11
C ARG A 609 4.81 -1.33 -34.73
N LEU A 610 3.54 -1.16 -34.34
CA LEU A 610 2.65 -0.13 -34.88
C LEU A 610 2.60 1.14 -34.01
N GLY A 611 3.22 1.12 -32.84
CA GLY A 611 3.09 2.16 -31.82
C GLY A 611 4.28 3.09 -31.69
N LEU A 612 4.00 4.31 -31.22
CA LEU A 612 4.99 5.38 -31.02
C LEU A 612 6.03 5.01 -29.95
N TYR A 613 5.63 4.27 -28.90
CA TYR A 613 6.44 3.99 -27.71
C TYR A 613 7.21 2.66 -27.77
N SER A 614 7.46 2.11 -28.96
CA SER A 614 8.13 0.81 -29.15
C SER A 614 9.49 0.67 -28.45
N LYS A 615 10.23 1.77 -28.30
CA LYS A 615 11.52 1.82 -27.58
C LYS A 615 11.38 1.58 -26.07
N MET A 616 10.20 1.70 -25.47
CA MET A 616 10.01 1.44 -24.03
C MET A 616 10.25 -0.02 -23.65
N ASN A 617 10.16 -0.96 -24.59
CA ASN A 617 10.47 -2.37 -24.31
C ASN A 617 11.95 -2.60 -23.95
N TYR A 618 12.88 -1.70 -24.33
CA TYR A 618 14.29 -1.81 -23.92
C TYR A 618 14.47 -1.68 -22.40
N PHE A 619 13.51 -1.09 -21.69
CA PHE A 619 13.54 -1.02 -20.23
C PHE A 619 13.48 -2.41 -19.56
N PHE A 620 12.90 -3.44 -20.20
CA PHE A 620 13.01 -4.81 -19.70
C PHE A 620 14.47 -5.28 -19.62
N LEU A 621 15.27 -4.98 -20.64
CA LEU A 621 16.69 -5.30 -20.71
C LEU A 621 17.49 -4.51 -19.66
N ILE A 622 17.20 -3.21 -19.51
CA ILE A 622 17.78 -2.36 -18.46
C ILE A 622 17.45 -2.93 -17.07
N GLY A 623 16.21 -3.40 -16.85
CA GLY A 623 15.78 -4.03 -15.61
C GLY A 623 16.54 -5.31 -15.26
N ILE A 624 16.79 -6.19 -16.24
CA ILE A 624 17.62 -7.41 -16.05
C ILE A 624 19.05 -7.03 -15.66
N VAL A 625 19.63 -6.03 -16.33
CA VAL A 625 21.04 -5.70 -16.20
C VAL A 625 21.33 -4.86 -14.95
N ALA A 626 20.44 -3.95 -14.54
CA ALA A 626 20.72 -2.98 -13.47
C ALA A 626 21.16 -3.59 -12.11
N PRO A 627 20.62 -4.74 -11.64
CA PRO A 627 21.11 -5.38 -10.41
C PRO A 627 22.48 -6.06 -10.54
N LEU A 628 22.93 -6.41 -11.76
CA LEU A 628 24.19 -7.15 -11.97
C LEU A 628 25.44 -6.35 -11.55
N PRO A 629 25.65 -5.08 -11.94
CA PRO A 629 26.77 -4.27 -11.46
C PRO A 629 26.83 -4.17 -9.94
N VAL A 630 25.69 -3.97 -9.27
CA VAL A 630 25.63 -3.88 -7.79
C VAL A 630 26.03 -5.21 -7.16
N TRP A 631 25.56 -6.32 -7.72
CA TRP A 631 25.92 -7.66 -7.25
C TRP A 631 27.42 -7.94 -7.41
N ILE A 632 28.00 -7.64 -8.58
CA ILE A 632 29.43 -7.77 -8.86
C ILE A 632 30.25 -6.92 -7.89
N LEU A 633 29.89 -5.65 -7.71
CA LEU A 633 30.55 -4.75 -6.74
C LEU A 633 30.45 -5.28 -5.30
N SER A 634 29.33 -5.88 -4.92
CA SER A 634 29.13 -6.48 -3.59
C SER A 634 29.98 -7.75 -3.36
N ARG A 635 30.41 -8.41 -4.44
CA ARG A 635 31.34 -9.56 -4.43
C ARG A 635 32.79 -9.12 -4.45
N MET A 636 33.13 -8.07 -5.21
CA MET A 636 34.49 -7.51 -5.30
C MET A 636 34.89 -6.77 -4.02
N PHE A 637 33.97 -6.09 -3.35
CA PHE A 637 34.23 -5.30 -2.14
C PHE A 637 33.44 -5.81 -0.93
N PRO A 638 33.72 -7.03 -0.42
CA PRO A 638 32.95 -7.65 0.67
C PRO A 638 33.01 -6.85 1.99
N GLU A 639 34.06 -6.07 2.20
CA GLU A 639 34.25 -5.16 3.33
C GLU A 639 33.20 -4.03 3.36
N LYS A 640 32.79 -3.54 2.19
CA LYS A 640 31.88 -2.39 2.04
C LYS A 640 30.42 -2.84 2.15
N LYS A 641 30.00 -3.17 3.38
CA LYS A 641 28.64 -3.65 3.73
C LYS A 641 27.49 -2.79 3.17
N TRP A 642 27.70 -1.48 2.95
CA TRP A 642 26.69 -0.58 2.38
C TRP A 642 26.30 -0.90 0.94
N ILE A 643 27.17 -1.51 0.13
CA ILE A 643 26.87 -1.87 -1.27
C ILE A 643 25.75 -2.92 -1.34
N LYS A 644 25.66 -3.80 -0.33
CA LYS A 644 24.58 -4.80 -0.21
C LYS A 644 23.22 -4.20 0.16
N LEU A 645 23.17 -2.91 0.54
CA LEU A 645 21.93 -2.19 0.87
C LEU A 645 21.37 -1.40 -0.33
N VAL A 646 22.02 -1.46 -1.50
CA VAL A 646 21.57 -0.79 -2.72
C VAL A 646 20.54 -1.67 -3.43
N HIS A 647 19.26 -1.30 -3.33
CA HIS A 647 18.16 -2.03 -3.95
C HIS A 647 17.77 -1.37 -5.27
N MET A 648 18.34 -1.84 -6.38
CA MET A 648 18.00 -1.35 -7.73
C MET A 648 16.51 -1.36 -8.06
N PRO A 649 15.68 -2.35 -7.65
CA PRO A 649 14.23 -2.27 -7.86
C PRO A 649 13.57 -1.05 -7.18
N LEU A 650 14.06 -0.63 -6.01
CA LEU A 650 13.56 0.56 -5.32
C LEU A 650 14.07 1.87 -5.94
N ILE A 651 15.24 1.87 -6.58
CA ILE A 651 15.74 3.04 -7.30
C ILE A 651 14.95 3.22 -8.60
N ILE A 652 14.77 2.16 -9.39
CA ILE A 652 14.04 2.23 -10.66
C ILE A 652 12.54 2.48 -10.41
N GLY A 653 11.96 1.81 -9.41
CA GLY A 653 10.56 1.98 -9.01
C GLY A 653 10.31 3.15 -8.06
N GLY A 654 11.33 3.94 -7.74
CA GLY A 654 11.28 4.96 -6.68
C GLY A 654 10.29 6.09 -6.92
N ALA A 655 9.89 6.32 -8.17
CA ALA A 655 8.86 7.30 -8.56
C ALA A 655 7.49 6.66 -8.89
N GLY A 656 7.34 5.34 -8.70
CA GLY A 656 6.21 4.55 -9.24
C GLY A 656 4.82 4.88 -8.67
N ALA A 657 4.71 5.63 -7.57
CA ALA A 657 3.42 6.11 -7.07
C ALA A 657 2.94 7.41 -7.73
N LEU A 658 3.80 8.16 -8.46
CA LEU A 658 3.35 9.29 -9.29
C LEU A 658 2.61 8.72 -10.53
N PRO A 659 1.49 9.31 -11.01
CA PRO A 659 0.93 10.62 -10.62
C PRO A 659 -0.06 10.62 -9.44
N ALA A 660 -0.36 9.46 -8.84
CA ALA A 660 -1.36 9.37 -7.77
C ALA A 660 -0.86 10.02 -6.46
N ALA A 661 0.36 9.69 -6.05
CA ALA A 661 1.13 10.52 -5.14
C ALA A 661 1.56 11.81 -5.86
N ARG A 662 1.72 12.90 -5.11
CA ARG A 662 2.25 14.18 -5.62
C ARG A 662 3.72 14.34 -5.24
N VAL A 663 4.44 15.25 -5.92
CA VAL A 663 5.89 15.42 -5.74
C VAL A 663 6.23 15.91 -4.32
N VAL A 664 5.36 16.73 -3.72
CA VAL A 664 5.45 17.15 -2.31
C VAL A 664 5.53 15.96 -1.36
N ASN A 665 4.73 14.91 -1.60
CA ASN A 665 4.63 13.75 -0.71
C ASN A 665 5.99 13.06 -0.58
N TYR A 666 6.70 12.88 -1.70
CA TYR A 666 8.05 12.30 -1.72
C TYR A 666 9.07 13.15 -0.95
N TRP A 667 9.09 14.46 -1.15
CA TRP A 667 10.00 15.34 -0.42
C TRP A 667 9.75 15.33 1.08
N CYS A 668 8.49 15.37 1.50
CA CYS A 668 8.10 15.38 2.91
C CYS A 668 8.39 14.02 3.58
N TRP A 669 8.00 12.92 2.93
CA TRP A 669 8.29 11.55 3.35
C TRP A 669 9.80 11.30 3.48
N GLY A 670 10.58 11.67 2.47
CA GLY A 670 12.04 11.51 2.46
C GLY A 670 12.73 12.34 3.54
N SER A 671 12.32 13.60 3.72
CA SER A 671 12.92 14.50 4.71
C SER A 671 12.68 14.03 6.15
N VAL A 672 11.43 13.67 6.49
CA VAL A 672 11.09 13.07 7.78
C VAL A 672 11.82 11.73 7.97
N GLY A 673 11.82 10.89 6.94
CA GLY A 673 12.47 9.58 6.96
C GLY A 673 13.97 9.65 7.24
N VAL A 674 14.69 10.58 6.61
CA VAL A 674 16.13 10.81 6.85
C VAL A 674 16.36 11.41 8.25
N LEU A 675 15.53 12.37 8.68
CA LEU A 675 15.66 12.97 10.02
C LEU A 675 15.56 11.90 11.12
N PHE A 676 14.50 11.09 11.12
CA PHE A 676 14.29 10.11 12.18
C PHE A 676 15.17 8.86 12.03
N ASN A 677 15.25 8.25 10.84
CA ASN A 677 15.95 6.97 10.66
C ASN A 677 17.46 7.10 10.37
N VAL A 678 17.97 8.28 10.04
CA VAL A 678 19.43 8.52 9.91
C VAL A 678 19.96 9.38 11.05
N PHE A 679 19.42 10.59 11.26
CA PHE A 679 19.97 11.52 12.25
C PHE A 679 19.63 11.12 13.69
N VAL A 680 18.34 10.98 14.02
CA VAL A 680 17.90 10.59 15.38
C VAL A 680 18.36 9.17 15.71
N TYR A 681 18.27 8.21 14.78
CA TYR A 681 18.81 6.86 14.99
C TYR A 681 20.32 6.85 15.28
N ARG A 682 21.15 7.70 14.65
CA ARG A 682 22.58 7.77 14.96
C ARG A 682 22.88 8.47 16.28
N ARG A 683 22.18 9.57 16.59
CA ARG A 683 22.50 10.43 17.75
C ARG A 683 21.84 10.00 19.06
N TYR A 684 20.63 9.43 18.99
CA TYR A 684 19.74 9.16 20.13
C TYR A 684 19.09 7.75 20.05
N LYS A 685 19.88 6.71 19.80
CA LYS A 685 19.44 5.30 19.66
C LYS A 685 18.40 4.86 20.69
N GLY A 686 18.65 5.11 21.98
CA GLY A 686 17.75 4.69 23.07
C GLY A 686 16.38 5.39 23.04
N TRP A 687 16.32 6.64 22.57
CA TRP A 687 15.04 7.33 22.36
C TRP A 687 14.31 6.78 21.15
N TRP A 688 15.03 6.59 20.03
CA TRP A 688 14.46 6.05 18.78
C TRP A 688 13.84 4.66 19.02
N ALA A 689 14.57 3.75 19.66
CA ALA A 689 14.10 2.40 19.96
C ALA A 689 12.83 2.35 20.82
N ARG A 690 12.65 3.30 21.74
CA ARG A 690 11.49 3.34 22.65
C ARG A 690 10.29 4.10 22.08
N HIS A 691 10.51 5.17 21.33
CA HIS A 691 9.47 6.14 20.98
C HIS A 691 9.18 6.29 19.48
N ASN A 692 10.09 5.91 18.56
CA ASN A 692 9.93 6.20 17.12
C ASN A 692 8.68 5.57 16.50
N TYR A 693 8.42 4.30 16.81
CA TYR A 693 7.23 3.59 16.32
C TYR A 693 5.94 4.09 16.99
N ILE A 694 6.01 4.49 18.26
CA ILE A 694 4.87 5.07 19.01
C ILE A 694 4.53 6.47 18.48
N LEU A 695 5.55 7.26 18.10
CA LEU A 695 5.39 8.56 17.45
C LEU A 695 4.62 8.39 16.14
N SER A 696 4.98 7.42 15.29
CA SER A 696 4.21 7.11 14.07
C SER A 696 2.76 6.80 14.40
N ALA A 697 2.53 5.82 15.29
CA ALA A 697 1.18 5.39 15.65
C ALA A 697 0.32 6.53 16.20
N GLY A 698 0.91 7.43 17.01
CA GLY A 698 0.21 8.60 17.56
C GLY A 698 -0.12 9.67 16.50
N LEU A 699 0.79 9.93 15.56
CA LEU A 699 0.57 10.87 14.45
C LEU A 699 -0.46 10.33 13.44
N ASP A 700 -0.30 9.07 13.02
CA ASP A 700 -1.20 8.38 12.08
C ASP A 700 -2.63 8.32 12.64
N ALA A 701 -2.77 8.02 13.93
CA ALA A 701 -4.07 8.01 14.58
C ALA A 701 -4.66 9.42 14.77
N GLY A 702 -3.89 10.38 15.27
CA GLY A 702 -4.38 11.74 15.53
C GLY A 702 -4.98 12.39 14.27
N VAL A 703 -4.31 12.23 13.13
CA VAL A 703 -4.84 12.61 11.80
C VAL A 703 -6.13 11.85 11.48
N ALA A 704 -6.15 10.52 11.59
CA ALA A 704 -7.33 9.72 11.23
C ALA A 704 -8.59 10.09 12.03
N PHE A 705 -8.48 10.25 13.36
CA PHE A 705 -9.63 10.64 14.19
C PHE A 705 -10.11 12.05 13.90
N MET A 706 -9.21 13.03 13.74
CA MET A 706 -9.60 14.40 13.42
C MET A 706 -10.17 14.51 11.99
N ALA A 707 -9.67 13.74 11.03
CA ALA A 707 -10.22 13.67 9.69
C ALA A 707 -11.68 13.19 9.70
N ILE A 708 -11.98 12.12 10.45
CA ILE A 708 -13.34 11.60 10.65
C ILE A 708 -14.23 12.65 11.34
N LEU A 709 -13.73 13.31 12.39
CA LEU A 709 -14.49 14.32 13.15
C LEU A 709 -14.81 15.54 12.29
N CYS A 710 -13.82 16.15 11.63
CA CYS A 710 -14.02 17.25 10.69
C CYS A 710 -14.94 16.85 9.53
N TYR A 711 -14.87 15.61 9.05
CA TYR A 711 -15.75 15.13 8.00
C TYR A 711 -17.22 15.18 8.43
N PHE A 712 -17.57 14.52 9.54
CA PHE A 712 -18.96 14.47 10.02
C PHE A 712 -19.47 15.82 10.57
N ALA A 713 -18.60 16.63 11.18
CA ALA A 713 -18.99 17.90 11.77
C ALA A 713 -19.11 19.05 10.76
N LEU A 714 -18.28 19.07 9.70
CA LEU A 714 -18.12 20.24 8.83
C LEU A 714 -18.34 19.89 7.35
N GLN A 715 -17.57 18.94 6.81
CA GLN A 715 -17.58 18.63 5.37
C GLN A 715 -18.89 18.00 4.91
N MET A 716 -19.55 17.20 5.75
CA MET A 716 -20.88 16.62 5.48
C MET A 716 -21.97 17.69 5.33
N TRP A 717 -21.84 18.81 6.06
CA TRP A 717 -22.77 19.95 6.01
C TRP A 717 -22.38 20.99 4.96
N ASN A 718 -21.39 20.68 4.11
CA ASN A 718 -20.79 21.57 3.12
C ASN A 718 -20.29 22.90 3.71
N VAL A 719 -19.95 22.90 5.01
CA VAL A 719 -19.29 24.02 5.69
C VAL A 719 -17.82 23.97 5.30
N ASN A 720 -17.53 24.56 4.14
CA ASN A 720 -16.17 24.89 3.76
C ASN A 720 -15.76 26.13 4.56
N GLY A 721 -14.52 26.12 5.07
CA GLY A 721 -14.03 27.12 6.04
C GLY A 721 -14.02 28.58 5.54
N PRO A 722 -13.45 29.52 6.33
CA PRO A 722 -13.37 30.91 5.91
C PRO A 722 -12.76 31.02 4.50
N LYS A 723 -13.33 31.86 3.64
CA LYS A 723 -12.80 32.09 2.28
C LYS A 723 -11.65 33.09 2.35
N TRP A 724 -10.43 32.59 2.46
CA TRP A 724 -9.20 33.39 2.41
C TRP A 724 -8.15 32.68 1.54
N TRP A 725 -6.97 33.29 1.40
CA TRP A 725 -5.91 32.82 0.50
C TRP A 725 -5.61 31.33 0.68
N GLY A 726 -5.39 30.88 1.92
CA GLY A 726 -5.07 29.49 2.23
C GLY A 726 -6.23 28.50 2.22
N ALA A 727 -7.43 28.92 1.84
CA ALA A 727 -8.63 28.07 1.77
C ALA A 727 -8.76 27.30 0.45
N GLN A 728 -8.01 27.70 -0.59
CA GLN A 728 -7.94 26.96 -1.84
C GLN A 728 -7.05 25.74 -1.66
N LEU A 729 -7.59 24.56 -1.99
CA LEU A 729 -6.88 23.29 -1.96
C LEU A 729 -5.96 23.14 -3.19
N ASP A 730 -5.23 24.18 -3.56
CA ASP A 730 -4.37 24.27 -4.74
C ASP A 730 -3.01 24.89 -4.35
N ASP A 731 -1.95 24.55 -5.08
CA ASP A 731 -0.59 25.05 -4.84
C ASP A 731 -0.39 26.53 -5.22
N HIS A 732 -1.46 27.19 -5.68
CA HIS A 732 -1.46 28.49 -6.37
C HIS A 732 -0.57 28.52 -7.63
N CYS A 733 -0.40 27.39 -8.32
CA CYS A 733 0.34 27.24 -9.57
C CYS A 733 -0.57 26.86 -10.77
N PRO A 734 -1.52 27.71 -11.20
CA PRO A 734 -2.51 27.35 -12.21
C PRO A 734 -1.92 27.05 -13.61
N LEU A 735 -0.72 27.56 -13.92
CA LEU A 735 -0.07 27.38 -15.22
C LEU A 735 0.81 26.11 -15.29
N ALA A 736 0.97 25.37 -14.19
CA ALA A 736 1.81 24.18 -14.16
C ALA A 736 1.28 23.03 -15.05
N SER A 737 -0.02 23.02 -15.34
CA SER A 737 -0.68 22.06 -16.24
C SER A 737 -0.65 22.49 -17.71
N CYS A 738 -0.10 23.65 -18.05
CA CYS A 738 -0.12 24.16 -19.42
C CYS A 738 0.92 23.49 -20.34
N PRO A 739 0.58 23.21 -21.62
CA PRO A 739 1.56 22.79 -22.62
C PRO A 739 2.50 23.94 -22.97
N THR A 740 3.66 23.62 -23.55
CA THR A 740 4.70 24.61 -23.95
C THR A 740 5.07 24.53 -25.44
N ALA A 741 4.31 23.77 -26.23
CA ALA A 741 4.44 23.77 -27.68
C ALA A 741 3.78 25.03 -28.30
N PRO A 742 4.41 25.65 -29.31
CA PRO A 742 3.83 26.80 -29.99
C PRO A 742 2.56 26.42 -30.74
N GLY A 743 1.57 27.32 -30.73
CA GLY A 743 0.33 27.19 -31.51
C GLY A 743 -0.79 26.33 -30.89
N ILE A 744 -0.55 25.62 -29.78
CA ILE A 744 -1.61 24.85 -29.10
C ILE A 744 -2.38 25.74 -28.13
N GLN A 745 -3.71 25.74 -28.26
CA GLN A 745 -4.61 26.50 -27.41
C GLN A 745 -5.31 25.55 -26.43
N VAL A 746 -5.13 25.79 -25.13
CA VAL A 746 -5.85 25.09 -24.05
C VAL A 746 -6.52 26.17 -23.20
N GLU A 747 -7.81 25.98 -22.87
CA GLU A 747 -8.55 26.93 -22.05
C GLU A 747 -7.84 27.21 -20.72
N GLY A 748 -7.58 28.49 -20.44
CA GLY A 748 -6.88 28.94 -19.22
C GLY A 748 -5.35 29.02 -19.32
N CYS A 749 -4.74 28.62 -20.44
CA CYS A 749 -3.30 28.68 -20.65
C CYS A 749 -2.88 29.79 -21.64
N PRO A 750 -1.75 30.48 -21.41
CA PRO A 750 -1.19 31.39 -22.39
C PRO A 750 -0.62 30.60 -23.58
N VAL A 751 -0.95 31.02 -24.80
CA VAL A 751 -0.42 30.41 -26.03
C VAL A 751 1.07 30.77 -26.16
N PHE A 752 1.93 29.75 -26.20
CA PHE A 752 3.34 29.95 -26.55
C PHE A 752 3.46 30.38 -28.02
N GLN A 753 4.24 31.44 -28.27
CA GLN A 753 4.60 31.94 -29.60
C GLN A 753 5.88 31.26 -30.10
#